data_AF-A0A0V1NW70-F1
#
_entry.id   AF-A0A0V1NW70-F1
#
_cell.length_a   1.000
_cell.length_b   1.000
_cell.length_c   1.000
_cell.angle_alpha   90.00
_cell.angle_beta   90.00
_cell.angle_gamma   90.00
#
_symmetry.space_group_name_H-M   'P 1'
#
loop_
_entity.id
_entity.type
_entity.pdbx_description
1 polymer ?
#
loop_
_entity_poly.entity_id
_entity_poly.type
_entity_poly.pdbx_seq_one_letter_code
_entity_poly.pdbx_strand_id
1 'polypeptide(L)'
;MNRSSACSTPFKLPIKKLSSEETAPQSLSELLETEKALDTEIELLESRGYRVEDLDIYIEKLHVYNDLKDLCQMLLGQLAVLQEVTTRDLYKSFDLIFDCDYCPRGVDIEISFNYPIDIKLQLIDSRPTVAFGERNGVNVGYIVTEVNGRPVASGGRVESAPGMFFNLFDYLSDPNNFPLMMKFSKPGLTANEKIILSSMFHSFHAIGAQLSPCLGSGGICQLITDTFRLQCFQSYTGLKFLAICDLCTGDLEPLLHRLYELYSDYALKNPFYSLDMPIRCELFDQASIANFSYLTRLSSQCGYLVLNDDGAILASFGDLLYDEVTANTIYKMMITPQSGTLFRKLPWKMSSIYVLSCKIFIHFLLDVMNSVRQTGERRNFRLFYCWLILLILYLLSDIVTVFYCNVSQSIFYDSCLLEKESSMNFTNNMKNIILPEPCQASMHEFVVFVPVRVWDVDVRDAIRRTWMQNLNTDIRFKMFFVLALPVIDSIHAEAKLHNDVLLIDVVDSYFNISHKVHQALQWIDQNCPKVKYIIRVDPDVVLFKDRLMVYLEERWSPLIRTVVGYCRRLNCVVRMSTSKWCMPRHYFSPNIYPPFCAGYTYILTADLLKPILSHWPSSYFHLDDVLVTGLLASKVTNMRMISEEFLFDSEKPFDDFPCHRRGPIVAASYPDVEQLIFRWFAYQNRCAHKPNTFSLSIF
;
A
#
# COMPACT_ATOMS: atom_id res chain seq x y z
N MET A 1 -15.84 -57.41 -38.21
CA MET A 1 -17.24 -57.34 -37.72
C MET A 1 -17.26 -56.32 -36.59
N ASN A 2 -17.73 -55.09 -36.86
CA ASN A 2 -19.07 -54.58 -36.48
C ASN A 2 -19.23 -54.45 -34.95
N ARG A 3 -19.53 -53.30 -34.32
CA ARG A 3 -20.24 -52.05 -34.70
C ARG A 3 -19.99 -50.94 -33.66
N SER A 4 -20.06 -49.67 -34.06
CA SER A 4 -20.75 -48.54 -33.38
C SER A 4 -20.49 -47.22 -34.15
N SER A 5 -21.41 -46.75 -35.01
CA SER A 5 -22.42 -45.68 -34.77
C SER A 5 -21.88 -44.45 -34.01
N ALA A 6 -21.41 -43.39 -34.68
CA ALA A 6 -22.14 -42.30 -35.37
C ALA A 6 -22.39 -41.07 -34.46
N CYS A 7 -21.65 -39.98 -34.67
CA CYS A 7 -22.13 -38.81 -35.42
C CYS A 7 -21.04 -37.71 -35.43
N SER A 8 -20.58 -37.35 -36.63
CA SER A 8 -19.60 -36.29 -36.90
C SER A 8 -20.14 -35.40 -38.01
N THR A 9 -20.41 -34.12 -37.74
CA THR A 9 -20.54 -33.10 -38.79
C THR A 9 -20.09 -31.72 -38.30
N PRO A 10 -19.29 -30.98 -39.09
CA PRO A 10 -18.74 -29.68 -38.74
C PRO A 10 -19.72 -28.53 -39.05
N PHE A 11 -19.72 -27.49 -38.21
CA PHE A 11 -20.52 -26.28 -38.37
C PHE A 11 -19.83 -25.32 -39.37
N LYS A 12 -20.57 -24.83 -40.37
CA LYS A 12 -20.11 -23.87 -41.41
C LYS A 12 -20.31 -22.42 -40.94
N LEU A 13 -19.28 -21.58 -41.06
CA LEU A 13 -19.42 -20.10 -40.99
C LEU A 13 -19.99 -19.54 -42.31
N PRO A 14 -20.83 -18.50 -42.27
CA PRO A 14 -21.30 -17.82 -43.47
C PRO A 14 -20.23 -16.82 -43.97
N ILE A 15 -19.70 -17.08 -45.16
CA ILE A 15 -18.85 -16.13 -45.90
C ILE A 15 -19.75 -15.06 -46.52
N LYS A 16 -19.64 -13.82 -46.05
CA LYS A 16 -20.28 -12.66 -46.68
C LYS A 16 -19.45 -12.25 -47.89
N LYS A 17 -19.99 -12.42 -49.11
CA LYS A 17 -19.41 -11.90 -50.36
C LYS A 17 -19.35 -10.37 -50.29
N LEU A 18 -18.16 -9.79 -50.51
CA LEU A 18 -18.04 -8.38 -50.88
C LEU A 18 -18.49 -8.22 -52.33
N SER A 19 -19.54 -7.43 -52.54
CA SER A 19 -19.85 -6.81 -53.82
C SER A 19 -19.06 -5.53 -53.98
N SER A 20 -18.61 -5.31 -55.20
CA SER A 20 -17.83 -4.21 -55.74
C SER A 20 -18.48 -2.83 -55.58
N GLU A 21 -17.59 -1.83 -55.48
CA GLU A 21 -17.77 -0.38 -55.69
C GLU A 21 -18.56 0.41 -54.63
N GLU A 22 -17.83 1.12 -53.75
CA GLU A 22 -18.04 2.55 -53.46
C GLU A 22 -16.97 3.13 -52.49
N THR A 23 -16.27 4.17 -52.96
CA THR A 23 -15.58 5.27 -52.22
C THR A 23 -14.23 5.03 -51.51
N ALA A 24 -13.14 5.35 -52.22
CA ALA A 24 -11.95 5.99 -51.62
C ALA A 24 -12.27 7.49 -51.48
N PRO A 25 -12.27 8.06 -50.25
CA PRO A 25 -11.08 8.81 -49.79
C PRO A 25 -10.90 8.87 -48.25
N GLN A 26 -11.27 7.85 -47.48
CA GLN A 26 -11.12 7.87 -46.00
C GLN A 26 -9.81 7.28 -45.46
N SER A 27 -9.06 6.49 -46.24
CA SER A 27 -7.86 5.80 -45.72
C SER A 27 -6.56 6.60 -45.82
N LEU A 28 -6.44 7.57 -46.74
CA LEU A 28 -5.16 8.26 -46.98
C LEU A 28 -4.82 9.25 -45.87
N SER A 29 -5.82 9.97 -45.35
CA SER A 29 -5.64 10.94 -44.26
C SER A 29 -5.31 10.24 -42.93
N GLU A 30 -5.95 9.11 -42.65
CA GLU A 30 -5.67 8.31 -41.45
C GLU A 30 -4.26 7.72 -41.51
N LEU A 31 -3.84 7.24 -42.68
CA LEU A 31 -2.48 6.71 -42.88
C LEU A 31 -1.41 7.80 -42.68
N LEU A 32 -1.65 9.02 -43.19
CA LEU A 32 -0.75 10.17 -43.02
C LEU A 32 -0.69 10.65 -41.55
N GLU A 33 -1.77 10.51 -40.79
CA GLU A 33 -1.78 10.81 -39.36
C GLU A 33 -1.01 9.75 -38.56
N THR A 34 -1.15 8.47 -38.89
CA THR A 34 -0.33 7.41 -38.29
C THR A 34 1.14 7.52 -38.65
N GLU A 35 1.49 7.91 -39.87
CA GLU A 35 2.88 8.13 -40.30
C GLU A 35 3.53 9.22 -39.44
N LYS A 36 2.85 10.36 -39.26
CA LYS A 36 3.33 11.45 -38.39
C LYS A 36 3.44 11.05 -36.92
N ALA A 37 2.52 10.23 -36.43
CA ALA A 37 2.55 9.74 -35.05
C ALA A 37 3.76 8.79 -34.84
N LEU A 38 4.07 7.96 -35.83
CA LEU A 38 5.22 7.06 -35.78
C LEU A 38 6.54 7.83 -35.89
N ASP A 39 6.63 8.84 -36.75
CA ASP A 39 7.83 9.68 -36.87
C ASP A 39 8.15 10.43 -35.56
N THR A 40 7.13 10.94 -34.88
CA THR A 40 7.30 11.60 -33.57
C THR A 40 7.68 10.63 -32.45
N GLU A 41 7.21 9.38 -32.51
CA GLU A 41 7.62 8.33 -31.57
C GLU A 41 9.07 7.89 -31.82
N ILE A 42 9.49 7.79 -33.08
CA ILE A 42 10.89 7.49 -33.45
C ILE A 42 11.82 8.61 -32.96
N GLU A 43 11.50 9.88 -33.17
CA GLU A 43 12.29 11.01 -32.65
C GLU A 43 12.40 10.98 -31.11
N LEU A 44 11.32 10.59 -30.41
CA LEU A 44 11.30 10.44 -28.96
C LEU A 44 12.24 9.31 -28.50
N LEU A 45 12.24 8.18 -29.20
CA LEU A 45 13.08 7.02 -28.89
C LEU A 45 14.56 7.33 -29.19
N GLU A 46 14.87 8.04 -30.27
CA GLU A 46 16.22 8.50 -30.58
C GLU A 46 16.73 9.52 -29.54
N SER A 47 15.87 10.42 -29.06
CA SER A 47 16.22 11.37 -27.98
C SER A 47 16.53 10.69 -26.63
N ARG A 48 16.02 9.47 -26.44
CA ARG A 48 16.30 8.61 -25.27
C ARG A 48 17.49 7.69 -25.48
N GLY A 49 18.17 7.77 -26.63
CA GLY A 49 19.40 7.04 -26.93
C GLY A 49 19.19 5.63 -27.51
N TYR A 50 17.99 5.30 -27.97
CA TYR A 50 17.73 4.02 -28.65
C TYR A 50 17.98 4.17 -30.15
N ARG A 51 18.89 3.37 -30.71
CA ARG A 51 19.17 3.34 -32.16
C ARG A 51 18.65 2.04 -32.76
N VAL A 52 18.11 2.12 -33.98
CA VAL A 52 17.61 0.94 -34.72
C VAL A 52 18.72 -0.10 -34.95
N GLU A 53 19.97 0.36 -35.10
CA GLU A 53 21.17 -0.46 -35.24
C GLU A 53 21.42 -1.38 -34.03
N ASP A 54 20.96 -1.00 -32.83
CA ASP A 54 21.14 -1.80 -31.62
C ASP A 54 20.08 -2.94 -31.52
N LEU A 55 19.01 -2.89 -32.33
CA LEU A 55 17.93 -3.89 -32.34
C LEU A 55 18.41 -5.27 -32.79
N ASP A 56 19.26 -5.32 -33.83
CA ASP A 56 19.82 -6.57 -34.35
C ASP A 56 20.73 -7.24 -33.30
N ILE A 57 21.45 -6.45 -32.50
CA ILE A 57 22.27 -6.93 -31.39
C ILE A 57 21.38 -7.53 -30.29
N TYR A 58 20.22 -6.93 -30.00
CA TYR A 58 19.27 -7.48 -29.04
C TYR A 58 18.60 -8.75 -29.54
N ILE A 59 18.25 -8.82 -30.83
CA ILE A 59 17.68 -10.02 -31.45
C ILE A 59 18.70 -11.17 -31.40
N GLU A 60 19.96 -10.91 -31.74
CA GLU A 60 21.04 -11.90 -31.65
C GLU A 60 21.23 -12.42 -30.22
N LYS A 61 21.26 -11.52 -29.23
CA LYS A 61 21.35 -11.91 -27.81
C LYS A 61 20.14 -12.72 -27.34
N LEU A 62 18.95 -12.44 -27.88
CA LEU A 62 17.73 -13.19 -27.56
C LEU A 62 17.79 -14.61 -28.15
N HIS A 63 18.32 -14.77 -29.36
CA HIS A 63 18.56 -16.09 -29.95
C HIS A 63 19.58 -16.90 -29.13
N VAL A 64 20.70 -16.28 -28.73
CA VAL A 64 21.71 -16.92 -27.86
C VAL A 64 21.12 -17.34 -26.51
N TYR A 65 20.23 -16.53 -25.93
CA TYR A 65 19.53 -16.88 -24.70
C TYR A 65 18.58 -18.07 -24.89
N ASN A 66 17.81 -18.11 -25.98
CA ASN A 66 16.91 -19.22 -26.28
C ASN A 66 17.68 -20.52 -26.50
N ASP A 67 18.81 -20.46 -27.21
CA ASP A 67 19.70 -21.62 -27.39
C ASP A 67 20.22 -22.15 -26.05
N LEU A 68 20.67 -21.26 -25.16
CA LEU A 68 21.12 -21.61 -23.80
C LEU A 68 20.01 -22.24 -22.97
N LYS A 69 18.81 -21.67 -23.03
CA LYS A 69 17.62 -22.17 -22.32
C LYS A 69 17.25 -23.56 -22.79
N ASP A 70 17.23 -23.81 -24.09
CA ASP A 70 16.90 -25.11 -24.66
C ASP A 70 17.96 -26.17 -24.29
N LEU A 71 19.25 -25.78 -24.29
CA LEU A 71 20.36 -26.63 -23.81
C LEU A 71 20.22 -27.00 -22.34
N CYS A 72 19.90 -26.03 -21.48
CA CYS A 72 19.64 -26.27 -20.06
C CYS A 72 18.43 -27.19 -19.85
N GLN A 73 17.39 -27.04 -20.65
CA GLN A 73 16.18 -27.86 -20.55
C GLN A 73 16.42 -29.30 -21.02
N MET A 74 17.24 -29.48 -22.06
CA MET A 74 17.72 -30.81 -22.48
C MET A 74 18.60 -31.47 -21.40
N LEU A 75 19.52 -30.72 -20.78
CA LEU A 75 20.37 -31.20 -19.68
C LEU A 75 19.54 -31.62 -18.46
N LEU A 76 18.52 -30.84 -18.09
CA LEU A 76 17.60 -31.19 -17.01
C LEU A 76 16.84 -32.49 -17.31
N GLY A 77 16.42 -32.68 -18.56
CA GLY A 77 15.78 -33.92 -19.01
C GLY A 77 16.70 -35.13 -18.90
N GLN A 78 17.98 -34.99 -19.29
CA GLN A 78 18.98 -36.05 -19.17
C GLN A 78 19.31 -36.38 -17.70
N LEU A 79 19.43 -35.35 -16.86
CA LEU A 79 19.62 -35.49 -15.41
C LEU A 79 18.45 -36.23 -14.74
N ALA A 80 17.21 -35.96 -15.17
CA ALA A 80 16.01 -36.67 -14.72
C ALA A 80 16.05 -38.15 -15.02
N VAL A 81 16.44 -38.49 -16.26
CA VAL A 81 16.61 -39.89 -16.68
C VAL A 81 17.71 -40.60 -15.88
N LEU A 82 18.84 -39.94 -15.63
CA LEU A 82 19.96 -40.52 -14.87
C LEU A 82 19.65 -40.73 -13.39
N GLN A 83 18.79 -39.90 -12.80
CA GLN A 83 18.39 -40.00 -11.40
C GLN A 83 17.12 -40.83 -11.18
N GLU A 84 16.55 -41.42 -12.24
CA GLU A 84 15.29 -42.18 -12.21
C GLU A 84 14.10 -41.42 -11.60
N VAL A 85 14.14 -40.08 -11.65
CA VAL A 85 13.09 -39.19 -11.14
C VAL A 85 12.46 -38.40 -12.28
N THR A 86 11.23 -37.92 -12.12
CA THR A 86 10.60 -37.11 -13.16
C THR A 86 11.22 -35.71 -13.18
N THR A 87 11.22 -35.04 -14.34
CA THR A 87 11.68 -33.63 -14.45
C THR A 87 10.93 -32.73 -13.46
N ARG A 88 9.67 -33.08 -13.12
CA ARG A 88 8.85 -32.42 -12.11
C ARG A 88 9.39 -32.55 -10.69
N ASP A 89 10.00 -33.67 -10.34
CA ASP A 89 10.58 -33.90 -9.02
C ASP A 89 11.93 -33.18 -8.88
N LEU A 90 12.69 -33.11 -9.98
CA LEU A 90 13.88 -32.25 -10.08
C LEU A 90 13.54 -30.77 -9.95
N TYR A 91 12.42 -30.33 -10.52
CA TYR A 91 11.94 -28.96 -10.34
C TYR A 91 11.62 -28.65 -8.86
N LYS A 92 11.26 -29.64 -8.04
CA LYS A 92 11.06 -29.45 -6.59
C LYS A 92 12.38 -29.45 -5.80
N SER A 93 13.37 -30.22 -6.22
CA SER A 93 14.69 -30.24 -5.54
C SER A 93 15.53 -29.00 -5.82
N PHE A 94 15.19 -28.24 -6.86
CA PHE A 94 15.85 -27.00 -7.27
C PHE A 94 14.96 -25.75 -7.12
N ASP A 95 13.82 -25.84 -6.39
CA ASP A 95 12.90 -24.73 -6.10
C ASP A 95 12.36 -23.96 -7.34
N LEU A 96 11.85 -24.71 -8.33
CA LEU A 96 11.42 -24.17 -9.63
C LEU A 96 9.89 -24.16 -9.88
N ILE A 97 9.03 -24.21 -8.85
CA ILE A 97 7.56 -24.17 -8.98
C ILE A 97 6.92 -23.16 -8.00
N PHE A 98 6.01 -22.32 -8.50
CA PHE A 98 5.11 -21.46 -7.72
C PHE A 98 3.78 -22.16 -7.42
N ASP A 99 3.42 -22.30 -6.15
CA ASP A 99 2.08 -22.67 -5.66
C ASP A 99 1.88 -22.14 -4.22
N CYS A 100 0.73 -21.54 -3.91
CA CYS A 100 0.39 -21.04 -2.57
C CYS A 100 -1.05 -21.45 -2.20
N ASP A 101 -1.24 -22.73 -1.86
CA ASP A 101 -2.49 -23.20 -1.25
C ASP A 101 -2.43 -22.95 0.27
N TYR A 102 -2.96 -21.82 0.74
CA TYR A 102 -3.18 -21.58 2.17
C TYR A 102 -4.51 -22.19 2.61
N CYS A 103 -4.59 -23.52 2.59
CA CYS A 103 -5.67 -24.25 3.23
C CYS A 103 -5.01 -25.36 4.07
N PRO A 104 -5.22 -25.40 5.40
CA PRO A 104 -4.78 -26.55 6.17
C PRO A 104 -5.44 -27.77 5.53
N ARG A 105 -4.64 -28.73 5.03
CA ARG A 105 -5.17 -29.99 4.51
C ARG A 105 -6.14 -30.52 5.56
N GLY A 106 -7.40 -30.70 5.16
CA GLY A 106 -8.43 -31.20 6.05
C GLY A 106 -7.94 -32.48 6.73
N VAL A 107 -8.26 -32.66 8.01
CA VAL A 107 -7.85 -33.84 8.77
C VAL A 107 -8.30 -35.08 8.03
N ASP A 108 -7.36 -35.95 7.68
CA ASP A 108 -7.66 -37.21 7.06
C ASP A 108 -8.50 -38.06 8.02
N ILE A 109 -9.62 -38.60 7.55
CA ILE A 109 -10.55 -39.36 8.37
C ILE A 109 -10.27 -40.84 8.15
N GLU A 110 -9.89 -41.54 9.21
CA GLU A 110 -9.64 -42.98 9.17
C GLU A 110 -10.84 -43.74 9.74
N ILE A 111 -11.39 -44.69 8.97
CA ILE A 111 -12.57 -45.47 9.34
C ILE A 111 -12.33 -46.95 9.09
N SER A 112 -12.74 -47.77 10.06
CA SER A 112 -12.83 -49.22 9.92
C SER A 112 -14.16 -49.64 9.27
N PHE A 113 -14.08 -50.53 8.29
CA PHE A 113 -15.24 -51.12 7.64
C PHE A 113 -15.28 -52.63 7.85
N ASN A 114 -16.50 -53.14 7.97
CA ASN A 114 -16.84 -54.56 7.94
C ASN A 114 -17.58 -54.86 6.63
N TYR A 115 -17.60 -56.13 6.21
CA TYR A 115 -18.32 -56.52 4.99
C TYR A 115 -19.84 -56.62 5.24
N PRO A 116 -20.70 -56.12 4.34
CA PRO A 116 -20.40 -55.28 3.18
C PRO A 116 -20.21 -53.79 3.56
N ILE A 117 -19.46 -53.06 2.75
CA ILE A 117 -19.24 -51.61 2.93
C ILE A 117 -20.55 -50.87 2.65
N ASP A 118 -20.87 -49.92 3.52
CA ASP A 118 -22.06 -49.07 3.48
C ASP A 118 -21.89 -47.81 2.60
N ILE A 119 -20.65 -47.48 2.24
CA ILE A 119 -20.29 -46.39 1.32
C ILE A 119 -20.00 -46.94 -0.08
N LYS A 120 -20.59 -46.33 -1.12
CA LYS A 120 -20.34 -46.68 -2.52
C LYS A 120 -19.25 -45.79 -3.12
N LEU A 121 -18.14 -46.41 -3.53
CA LEU A 121 -17.04 -45.73 -4.22
C LEU A 121 -17.20 -45.82 -5.74
N GLN A 122 -16.75 -44.79 -6.46
CA GLN A 122 -16.61 -44.75 -7.92
C GLN A 122 -15.32 -44.04 -8.33
N LEU A 123 -14.81 -44.36 -9.51
CA LEU A 123 -13.67 -43.64 -10.11
C LEU A 123 -14.16 -42.36 -10.80
N ILE A 124 -13.83 -41.20 -10.23
CA ILE A 124 -14.05 -39.87 -10.83
C ILE A 124 -12.67 -39.24 -11.03
N ASP A 125 -12.34 -38.81 -12.26
CA ASP A 125 -11.02 -38.30 -12.65
C ASP A 125 -9.85 -39.20 -12.21
N SER A 126 -10.02 -40.52 -12.37
CA SER A 126 -9.06 -41.53 -11.93
C SER A 126 -8.78 -41.56 -10.42
N ARG A 127 -9.62 -40.92 -9.59
CA ARG A 127 -9.56 -40.97 -8.12
C ARG A 127 -10.73 -41.78 -7.56
N PRO A 128 -10.48 -42.75 -6.66
CA PRO A 128 -11.55 -43.48 -5.98
C PRO A 128 -12.28 -42.53 -5.02
N THR A 129 -13.49 -42.14 -5.41
CA THR A 129 -14.29 -41.08 -4.78
C THR A 129 -15.58 -41.66 -4.21
N VAL A 130 -16.01 -41.18 -3.07
CA VAL A 130 -17.31 -41.51 -2.46
C VAL A 130 -18.43 -40.96 -3.33
N ALA A 131 -19.18 -41.83 -3.99
CA ALA A 131 -20.30 -41.46 -4.85
C ALA A 131 -21.65 -41.47 -4.10
N PHE A 132 -21.77 -42.29 -3.05
CA PHE A 132 -22.99 -42.37 -2.25
C PHE A 132 -22.71 -42.94 -0.84
N GLY A 133 -23.40 -42.41 0.17
CA GLY A 133 -23.26 -42.81 1.57
C GLY A 133 -22.39 -41.85 2.38
N GLU A 134 -22.79 -41.56 3.62
CA GLU A 134 -22.07 -40.69 4.56
C GLU A 134 -21.88 -41.42 5.89
N ARG A 135 -20.67 -41.41 6.45
CA ARG A 135 -20.36 -42.11 7.71
C ARG A 135 -19.21 -41.44 8.44
N ASN A 136 -19.37 -41.23 9.76
CA ASN A 136 -18.33 -40.71 10.66
C ASN A 136 -17.59 -39.47 10.11
N GLY A 137 -18.29 -38.56 9.42
CA GLY A 137 -17.73 -37.33 8.86
C GLY A 137 -17.18 -37.43 7.43
N VAL A 138 -17.25 -38.60 6.78
CA VAL A 138 -16.95 -38.77 5.35
C VAL A 138 -18.21 -38.49 4.54
N ASN A 139 -18.13 -37.49 3.66
CA ASN A 139 -19.23 -37.07 2.79
C ASN A 139 -19.00 -37.50 1.33
N VAL A 140 -20.04 -37.38 0.51
CA VAL A 140 -19.94 -37.55 -0.95
C VAL A 140 -18.86 -36.60 -1.51
N GLY A 141 -18.02 -37.11 -2.41
CA GLY A 141 -16.91 -36.38 -3.02
C GLY A 141 -15.55 -36.55 -2.33
N TYR A 142 -15.48 -37.20 -1.15
CA TYR A 142 -14.20 -37.53 -0.52
C TYR A 142 -13.46 -38.62 -1.32
N ILE A 143 -12.12 -38.55 -1.33
CA ILE A 143 -11.27 -39.53 -2.01
C ILE A 143 -10.60 -40.48 -1.01
N VAL A 144 -10.39 -41.72 -1.43
CA VAL A 144 -9.63 -42.70 -0.64
C VAL A 144 -8.14 -42.50 -0.92
N THR A 145 -7.38 -42.17 0.13
CA THR A 145 -5.92 -41.95 0.04
C THR A 145 -5.11 -43.17 0.45
N GLU A 146 -5.58 -43.90 1.46
CA GLU A 146 -4.90 -45.08 1.98
C GLU A 146 -5.89 -46.18 2.36
N VAL A 147 -5.46 -47.44 2.18
CA VAL A 147 -6.19 -48.64 2.62
C VAL A 147 -5.23 -49.51 3.41
N ASN A 148 -5.55 -49.84 4.66
CA ASN A 148 -4.71 -50.59 5.61
C ASN A 148 -3.27 -50.02 5.71
N GLY A 149 -3.15 -48.69 5.73
CA GLY A 149 -1.86 -47.98 5.79
C GLY A 149 -1.05 -48.00 4.49
N ARG A 150 -1.64 -48.43 3.36
CA ARG A 150 -1.00 -48.46 2.04
C ARG A 150 -1.60 -47.38 1.13
N PRO A 151 -0.78 -46.57 0.44
CA PRO A 151 -1.27 -45.50 -0.41
C PRO A 151 -2.01 -46.03 -1.64
N VAL A 152 -3.08 -45.34 -2.01
CA VAL A 152 -3.87 -45.61 -3.21
C VAL A 152 -3.42 -44.67 -4.32
N ALA A 153 -2.84 -45.22 -5.38
CA ALA A 153 -2.42 -44.51 -6.57
C ALA A 153 -3.59 -44.29 -7.56
N SER A 154 -3.36 -43.40 -8.53
CA SER A 154 -4.32 -43.08 -9.59
C SER A 154 -4.86 -44.33 -10.31
N GLY A 155 -6.16 -44.32 -10.58
CA GLY A 155 -6.89 -45.45 -11.13
C GLY A 155 -7.33 -46.47 -10.08
N GLY A 156 -7.24 -46.16 -8.79
CA GLY A 156 -7.65 -47.05 -7.70
C GLY A 156 -6.69 -48.23 -7.50
N ARG A 157 -5.39 -48.01 -7.73
CA ARG A 157 -4.36 -49.05 -7.60
C ARG A 157 -3.72 -48.97 -6.23
N VAL A 158 -3.68 -50.07 -5.49
CA VAL A 158 -3.06 -50.13 -4.16
C VAL A 158 -1.81 -50.99 -4.25
N GLU A 159 -0.70 -50.49 -3.70
CA GLU A 159 0.57 -51.22 -3.68
C GLU A 159 0.54 -52.32 -2.61
N SER A 160 0.78 -53.58 -3.00
CA SER A 160 0.88 -54.69 -2.05
C SER A 160 2.34 -55.01 -1.65
N ALA A 161 3.27 -54.76 -2.55
CA ALA A 161 4.71 -54.97 -2.42
C ALA A 161 5.40 -54.07 -3.46
N PRO A 162 6.72 -53.77 -3.35
CA PRO A 162 7.42 -52.90 -4.29
C PRO A 162 7.19 -53.34 -5.75
N GLY A 163 6.46 -52.51 -6.51
CA GLY A 163 6.14 -52.79 -7.93
C GLY A 163 4.97 -53.74 -8.20
N MET A 164 4.24 -54.20 -7.19
CA MET A 164 3.07 -55.08 -7.34
C MET A 164 1.78 -54.38 -6.85
N PHE A 165 0.84 -54.16 -7.77
CA PHE A 165 -0.39 -53.41 -7.53
C PHE A 165 -1.63 -54.29 -7.66
N PHE A 166 -2.63 -54.06 -6.82
CA PHE A 166 -3.97 -54.62 -6.97
C PHE A 166 -5.01 -53.51 -7.14
N ASN A 167 -6.15 -53.86 -7.73
CA ASN A 167 -7.26 -52.93 -7.91
C ASN A 167 -8.08 -52.85 -6.61
N LEU A 168 -8.29 -51.63 -6.12
CA LEU A 168 -9.07 -51.36 -4.92
C LEU A 168 -10.48 -51.94 -5.02
N PHE A 169 -11.17 -51.76 -6.14
CA PHE A 169 -12.57 -52.21 -6.27
C PHE A 169 -12.73 -53.73 -6.21
N ASP A 170 -11.75 -54.46 -6.75
CA ASP A 170 -11.71 -55.92 -6.68
C ASP A 170 -11.40 -56.37 -5.23
N TYR A 171 -10.51 -55.65 -4.54
CA TYR A 171 -10.16 -55.92 -3.14
C TYR A 171 -11.32 -55.69 -2.16
N LEU A 172 -12.12 -54.65 -2.37
CA LEU A 172 -13.31 -54.34 -1.56
C LEU A 172 -14.46 -55.32 -1.79
N SER A 173 -14.43 -56.09 -2.89
CA SER A 173 -15.48 -57.05 -3.24
C SER A 173 -15.33 -58.40 -2.52
N ASP A 174 -14.13 -58.73 -2.01
CA ASP A 174 -13.84 -59.99 -1.32
C ASP A 174 -14.08 -59.87 0.21
N PRO A 175 -15.02 -60.66 0.79
CA PRO A 175 -15.32 -60.64 2.22
C PRO A 175 -14.14 -60.99 3.13
N ASN A 176 -13.13 -61.74 2.63
CA ASN A 176 -11.99 -62.19 3.44
C ASN A 176 -11.00 -61.07 3.77
N ASN A 177 -11.11 -59.92 3.10
CA ASN A 177 -10.22 -58.77 3.30
C ASN A 177 -10.67 -57.83 4.43
N PHE A 178 -11.73 -58.18 5.16
CA PHE A 178 -12.30 -57.39 6.24
C PHE A 178 -11.94 -57.97 7.62
N PRO A 179 -11.79 -57.13 8.68
CA PRO A 179 -12.02 -55.69 8.71
C PRO A 179 -10.91 -54.90 8.01
N LEU A 180 -11.29 -53.82 7.33
CA LEU A 180 -10.36 -52.97 6.59
C LEU A 180 -10.41 -51.53 7.08
N MET A 181 -9.25 -50.87 7.11
CA MET A 181 -9.11 -49.46 7.45
C MET A 181 -8.97 -48.66 6.16
N MET A 182 -9.81 -47.64 5.97
CA MET A 182 -9.67 -46.68 4.87
C MET A 182 -9.51 -45.28 5.42
N LYS A 183 -8.60 -44.55 4.78
CA LYS A 183 -8.33 -43.14 5.05
C LYS A 183 -8.90 -42.29 3.93
N PHE A 184 -9.71 -41.30 4.30
CA PHE A 184 -10.41 -40.42 3.38
C PHE A 184 -9.93 -38.99 3.54
N SER A 185 -9.80 -38.29 2.41
CA SER A 185 -9.46 -36.87 2.40
C SER A 185 -10.34 -36.11 1.42
N LYS A 186 -10.47 -34.78 1.62
CA LYS A 186 -11.07 -33.91 0.60
C LYS A 186 -10.12 -33.85 -0.60
N PRO A 187 -10.63 -33.99 -1.84
CA PRO A 187 -9.79 -33.93 -3.02
C PRO A 187 -9.13 -32.55 -3.15
N GLY A 188 -7.81 -32.54 -3.27
CA GLY A 188 -7.07 -31.34 -3.68
C GLY A 188 -7.22 -31.08 -5.18
N LEU A 189 -7.14 -29.81 -5.58
CA LEU A 189 -7.12 -29.42 -6.98
C LEU A 189 -5.74 -29.65 -7.59
N THR A 190 -5.69 -30.30 -8.75
CA THR A 190 -4.49 -30.45 -9.57
C THR A 190 -4.18 -29.15 -10.33
N ALA A 191 -2.93 -28.97 -10.77
CA ALA A 191 -2.54 -27.80 -11.55
C ALA A 191 -3.39 -27.61 -12.82
N ASN A 192 -3.76 -28.70 -13.50
CA ASN A 192 -4.60 -28.64 -14.70
C ASN A 192 -6.03 -28.22 -14.37
N GLU A 193 -6.61 -28.71 -13.26
CA GLU A 193 -7.93 -28.27 -12.80
C GLU A 193 -7.92 -26.79 -12.42
N LYS A 194 -6.85 -26.30 -11.75
CA LYS A 194 -6.67 -24.87 -11.45
C LYS A 194 -6.66 -24.02 -12.72
N ILE A 195 -5.98 -24.47 -13.79
CA ILE A 195 -5.97 -23.79 -15.10
C ILE A 195 -7.37 -23.76 -15.71
N ILE A 196 -8.06 -24.90 -15.75
CA ILE A 196 -9.42 -25.01 -16.31
C ILE A 196 -10.39 -24.07 -15.58
N LEU A 197 -10.37 -24.08 -14.25
CA LEU A 197 -11.21 -23.22 -13.41
C LEU A 197 -10.91 -21.73 -13.64
N SER A 198 -9.64 -21.37 -13.79
CA SER A 198 -9.22 -19.99 -14.07
C SER A 198 -9.69 -19.53 -15.46
N SER A 199 -9.57 -20.38 -16.48
CA SER A 199 -10.08 -20.10 -17.82
C SER A 199 -11.61 -19.97 -17.84
N MET A 200 -12.31 -20.85 -17.13
CA MET A 200 -13.77 -20.79 -16.99
C MET A 200 -14.22 -19.49 -16.33
N PHE A 201 -13.55 -19.08 -15.24
CA PHE A 201 -13.84 -17.82 -14.57
C PHE A 201 -13.62 -16.61 -15.49
N HIS A 202 -12.55 -16.62 -16.30
CA HIS A 202 -12.29 -15.56 -17.26
C HIS A 202 -13.46 -15.38 -18.24
N SER A 203 -14.02 -16.47 -18.75
CA SER A 203 -15.21 -16.44 -19.61
C SER A 203 -16.44 -15.89 -18.88
N PHE A 204 -16.70 -16.36 -17.65
CA PHE A 204 -17.83 -15.86 -16.86
C PHE A 204 -17.72 -14.37 -16.54
N HIS A 205 -16.54 -13.90 -16.21
CA HIS A 205 -16.28 -12.50 -15.93
C HIS A 205 -16.62 -11.61 -17.15
N ALA A 206 -16.23 -12.03 -18.35
CA ALA A 206 -16.55 -11.32 -19.60
C ALA A 206 -18.05 -11.37 -19.93
N ILE A 207 -18.69 -12.54 -19.74
CA ILE A 207 -20.13 -12.70 -19.94
C ILE A 207 -20.92 -11.81 -18.97
N GLY A 208 -20.51 -11.72 -17.71
CA GLY A 208 -21.14 -10.85 -16.71
C GLY A 208 -21.05 -9.36 -17.08
N ALA A 209 -19.95 -8.93 -17.69
CA ALA A 209 -19.82 -7.57 -18.22
C ALA A 209 -20.74 -7.33 -19.42
N GLN A 210 -20.83 -8.29 -20.35
CA GLN A 210 -21.64 -8.18 -21.58
C GLN A 210 -23.14 -8.26 -21.31
N LEU A 211 -23.57 -9.12 -20.39
CA LEU A 211 -24.96 -9.29 -20.00
C LEU A 211 -25.44 -8.24 -18.99
N SER A 212 -24.56 -7.33 -18.57
CA SER A 212 -24.91 -6.28 -17.62
C SER A 212 -26.00 -5.36 -18.19
N PRO A 213 -27.12 -5.14 -17.46
CA PRO A 213 -28.14 -4.17 -17.86
C PRO A 213 -27.68 -2.71 -17.67
N CYS A 214 -26.58 -2.50 -16.93
CA CYS A 214 -26.01 -1.18 -16.65
C CYS A 214 -24.80 -0.90 -17.53
N LEU A 215 -24.74 0.31 -18.10
CA LEU A 215 -23.60 0.78 -18.91
C LEU A 215 -22.34 0.96 -18.06
N GLY A 216 -21.21 0.43 -18.54
CA GLY A 216 -19.90 0.55 -17.88
C GLY A 216 -19.63 -0.46 -16.77
N SER A 217 -20.25 -1.64 -16.81
CA SER A 217 -19.97 -2.72 -15.87
C SER A 217 -18.61 -3.38 -16.15
N GLY A 218 -17.83 -3.62 -15.09
CA GLY A 218 -16.47 -4.17 -15.15
C GLY A 218 -16.39 -5.70 -15.10
N GLY A 219 -17.51 -6.43 -15.05
CA GLY A 219 -17.54 -7.89 -14.94
C GLY A 219 -17.90 -8.40 -13.53
N ILE A 220 -17.53 -9.65 -13.23
CA ILE A 220 -17.87 -10.29 -11.94
C ILE A 220 -16.84 -9.88 -10.88
N CYS A 221 -17.25 -9.05 -9.93
CA CYS A 221 -16.40 -8.67 -8.78
C CYS A 221 -16.49 -9.68 -7.62
N GLN A 222 -17.63 -10.36 -7.46
CA GLN A 222 -17.86 -11.29 -6.37
C GLN A 222 -18.83 -12.40 -6.79
N LEU A 223 -18.54 -13.63 -6.38
CA LEU A 223 -19.38 -14.81 -6.53
C LEU A 223 -19.51 -15.49 -5.18
N ILE A 224 -20.75 -15.67 -4.71
CA ILE A 224 -21.06 -16.22 -3.39
C ILE A 224 -21.73 -17.58 -3.60
N THR A 225 -21.22 -18.61 -2.93
CA THR A 225 -21.86 -19.93 -2.85
C THR A 225 -22.40 -20.18 -1.44
N ASP A 226 -22.85 -21.39 -1.16
CA ASP A 226 -23.25 -21.85 0.17
C ASP A 226 -22.07 -22.13 1.12
N THR A 227 -20.86 -22.27 0.57
CA THR A 227 -19.67 -22.72 1.30
C THR A 227 -18.51 -21.74 1.24
N PHE A 228 -18.42 -20.91 0.19
CA PHE A 228 -17.33 -19.97 0.03
C PHE A 228 -17.75 -18.73 -0.76
N ARG A 229 -16.95 -17.69 -0.63
CA ARG A 229 -17.02 -16.47 -1.42
C ARG A 229 -15.76 -16.36 -2.25
N LEU A 230 -15.92 -16.14 -3.55
CA LEU A 230 -14.85 -15.80 -4.47
C LEU A 230 -14.93 -14.30 -4.78
N GLN A 231 -13.86 -13.56 -4.53
CA GLN A 231 -13.72 -12.15 -4.89
C GLN A 231 -12.67 -11.98 -5.99
N CYS A 232 -12.95 -11.07 -6.92
CA CYS A 232 -12.12 -10.79 -8.08
C CYS A 232 -11.81 -9.30 -8.18
N PHE A 233 -10.51 -8.99 -8.24
CA PHE A 233 -10.00 -7.67 -8.59
C PHE A 233 -9.36 -7.72 -9.97
N GLN A 234 -9.78 -6.84 -10.88
CA GLN A 234 -9.17 -6.70 -12.21
C GLN A 234 -8.38 -5.39 -12.30
N SER A 235 -7.11 -5.46 -12.68
CA SER A 235 -6.29 -4.29 -12.97
C SER A 235 -6.69 -3.63 -14.29
N TYR A 236 -6.26 -2.38 -14.49
CA TYR A 236 -6.44 -1.68 -15.77
C TYR A 236 -5.76 -2.37 -16.96
N THR A 237 -4.70 -3.15 -16.71
CA THR A 237 -4.00 -3.95 -17.73
C THR A 237 -4.69 -5.29 -18.03
N GLY A 238 -5.77 -5.62 -17.32
CA GLY A 238 -6.57 -6.82 -17.55
C GLY A 238 -6.18 -8.04 -16.71
N LEU A 239 -5.16 -7.93 -15.84
CA LEU A 239 -4.78 -8.97 -14.89
C LEU A 239 -5.86 -9.13 -13.82
N LYS A 240 -6.12 -10.37 -13.40
CA LYS A 240 -7.17 -10.70 -12.42
C LYS A 240 -6.55 -11.38 -11.21
N PHE A 241 -6.84 -10.85 -10.03
CA PHE A 241 -6.51 -11.45 -8.75
C PHE A 241 -7.78 -12.06 -8.16
N LEU A 242 -7.74 -13.36 -7.87
CA LEU A 242 -8.86 -14.13 -7.36
C LEU A 242 -8.54 -14.59 -5.94
N ALA A 243 -9.43 -14.30 -4.99
CA ALA A 243 -9.35 -14.81 -3.64
C ALA A 243 -10.60 -15.62 -3.31
N ILE A 244 -10.42 -16.81 -2.73
CA ILE A 244 -11.48 -17.67 -2.23
C ILE A 244 -11.41 -17.67 -0.71
N CYS A 245 -12.52 -17.40 -0.06
CA CYS A 245 -12.61 -17.31 1.40
C CYS A 245 -13.92 -17.87 1.93
N ASP A 246 -13.98 -18.08 3.24
CA ASP A 246 -15.23 -18.46 3.90
C ASP A 246 -16.24 -17.31 3.81
N LEU A 247 -17.54 -17.62 3.84
CA LEU A 247 -18.64 -16.66 3.76
C LEU A 247 -18.60 -15.59 4.86
N CYS A 248 -18.03 -15.95 6.01
CA CYS A 248 -17.85 -15.07 7.16
C CYS A 248 -16.62 -14.16 7.06
N THR A 249 -15.75 -14.39 6.08
CA THR A 249 -14.59 -13.53 5.86
C THR A 249 -15.07 -12.17 5.34
N GLY A 250 -14.49 -11.09 5.89
CA GLY A 250 -14.78 -9.72 5.48
C GLY A 250 -14.40 -9.44 4.02
N ASP A 251 -14.49 -8.18 3.61
CA ASP A 251 -14.12 -7.79 2.26
C ASP A 251 -12.60 -7.91 2.03
N LEU A 252 -12.20 -8.68 1.00
CA LEU A 252 -10.81 -8.90 0.62
C LEU A 252 -10.34 -7.94 -0.48
N GLU A 253 -11.15 -6.96 -0.91
CA GLU A 253 -10.72 -5.93 -1.86
C GLU A 253 -9.38 -5.26 -1.44
N PRO A 254 -9.14 -4.88 -0.16
CA PRO A 254 -7.86 -4.34 0.27
C PRO A 254 -6.69 -5.32 0.13
N LEU A 255 -6.93 -6.62 0.37
CA LEU A 255 -5.93 -7.67 0.20
C LEU A 255 -5.58 -7.84 -1.28
N LEU A 256 -6.59 -7.90 -2.15
CA LEU A 256 -6.40 -8.06 -3.59
C LEU A 256 -5.65 -6.86 -4.18
N HIS A 257 -5.94 -5.64 -3.71
CA HIS A 257 -5.17 -4.45 -4.05
C HIS A 257 -3.72 -4.56 -3.57
N ARG A 258 -3.49 -5.03 -2.35
CA ARG A 258 -2.13 -5.23 -1.84
C ARG A 258 -1.35 -6.28 -2.62
N LEU A 259 -2.01 -7.37 -3.05
CA LEU A 259 -1.40 -8.37 -3.92
C LEU A 259 -1.03 -7.79 -5.29
N TYR A 260 -1.83 -6.87 -5.82
CA TYR A 260 -1.50 -6.15 -7.05
C TYR A 260 -0.30 -5.22 -6.88
N GLU A 261 -0.16 -4.54 -5.73
CA GLU A 261 1.04 -3.77 -5.40
C GLU A 261 2.28 -4.67 -5.34
N LEU A 262 2.20 -5.79 -4.62
CA LEU A 262 3.28 -6.77 -4.54
C LEU A 262 3.64 -7.33 -5.92
N TYR A 263 2.65 -7.61 -6.77
CA TYR A 263 2.88 -8.06 -8.14
C TYR A 263 3.62 -6.99 -8.95
N SER A 264 3.23 -5.73 -8.78
CA SER A 264 3.90 -4.61 -9.44
C SER A 264 5.34 -4.45 -8.97
N ASP A 265 5.60 -4.68 -7.69
CA ASP A 265 6.92 -4.54 -7.09
C ASP A 265 7.87 -5.69 -7.41
N TYR A 266 7.40 -6.93 -7.41
CA TYR A 266 8.29 -8.10 -7.55
C TYR A 266 8.24 -8.75 -8.94
N ALA A 267 7.12 -8.65 -9.65
CA ALA A 267 6.98 -9.22 -10.99
C ALA A 267 7.23 -8.17 -12.08
N LEU A 268 6.60 -6.98 -12.00
CA LEU A 268 6.75 -5.96 -13.06
C LEU A 268 8.07 -5.17 -12.99
N LYS A 269 8.70 -5.04 -11.82
CA LYS A 269 10.05 -4.46 -11.72
C LYS A 269 11.16 -5.41 -12.14
N ASN A 270 10.86 -6.69 -12.36
CA ASN A 270 11.82 -7.66 -12.85
C ASN A 270 11.88 -7.60 -14.40
N PRO A 271 12.94 -7.05 -15.01
CA PRO A 271 13.03 -6.89 -16.46
C PRO A 271 13.08 -8.22 -17.23
N PHE A 272 13.28 -9.35 -16.53
CA PHE A 272 13.31 -10.69 -17.10
C PHE A 272 11.99 -11.45 -16.95
N TYR A 273 10.95 -10.80 -16.39
CA TYR A 273 9.65 -11.41 -16.19
C TYR A 273 8.74 -11.22 -17.41
N SER A 274 8.24 -12.31 -17.99
CA SER A 274 7.24 -12.30 -19.06
C SER A 274 5.85 -12.55 -18.48
N LEU A 275 4.83 -11.83 -18.98
CA LEU A 275 3.46 -11.88 -18.47
C LEU A 275 2.80 -13.28 -18.56
N ASP A 276 3.25 -14.11 -19.50
CA ASP A 276 2.74 -15.48 -19.70
C ASP A 276 3.42 -16.52 -18.81
N MET A 277 4.41 -16.12 -18.01
CA MET A 277 5.14 -17.00 -17.12
C MET A 277 4.56 -16.93 -15.70
N PRO A 278 4.50 -18.06 -14.97
CA PRO A 278 4.15 -18.03 -13.55
C PRO A 278 5.15 -17.14 -12.80
N ILE A 279 4.66 -16.41 -11.80
CA ILE A 279 5.51 -15.59 -10.92
C ILE A 279 6.42 -16.56 -10.14
N ARG A 280 7.73 -16.39 -10.19
CA ARG A 280 8.70 -17.29 -9.53
C ARG A 280 9.59 -16.57 -8.52
N CYS A 281 9.19 -15.36 -8.12
CA CYS A 281 9.98 -14.54 -7.22
C CYS A 281 9.70 -14.97 -5.77
N GLU A 282 10.70 -15.55 -5.10
CA GLU A 282 10.56 -15.96 -3.69
C GLU A 282 10.18 -14.79 -2.76
N LEU A 283 10.63 -13.57 -3.08
CA LEU A 283 10.27 -12.37 -2.31
C LEU A 283 8.77 -12.03 -2.45
N PHE A 284 8.19 -12.27 -3.63
CA PHE A 284 6.75 -12.13 -3.82
C PHE A 284 5.99 -13.16 -2.98
N ASP A 285 6.50 -14.40 -2.88
CA ASP A 285 5.87 -15.47 -2.11
C ASP A 285 5.92 -15.18 -0.62
N GLN A 286 7.10 -14.82 -0.10
CA GLN A 286 7.28 -14.46 1.30
C GLN A 286 6.42 -13.25 1.70
N ALA A 287 6.39 -12.22 0.86
CA ALA A 287 5.57 -11.03 1.10
C ALA A 287 4.07 -11.37 1.07
N SER A 288 3.64 -12.21 0.13
CA SER A 288 2.24 -12.66 0.04
C SER A 288 1.84 -13.47 1.28
N ILE A 289 2.66 -14.44 1.69
CA ILE A 289 2.43 -15.28 2.88
C ILE A 289 2.35 -14.44 4.16
N ALA A 290 3.24 -13.45 4.33
CA ALA A 290 3.20 -12.54 5.47
C ALA A 290 1.86 -11.78 5.55
N ASN A 291 1.34 -11.30 4.42
CA ASN A 291 0.05 -10.61 4.35
C ASN A 291 -1.14 -11.56 4.58
N PHE A 292 -1.07 -12.82 4.15
CA PHE A 292 -2.12 -13.81 4.42
C PHE A 292 -2.17 -14.24 5.90
N SER A 293 -1.02 -14.33 6.58
CA SER A 293 -0.93 -14.68 8.01
C SER A 293 -1.55 -13.63 8.95
N TYR A 294 -1.64 -12.38 8.48
CA TYR A 294 -2.33 -11.30 9.17
C TYR A 294 -3.86 -11.47 9.14
N LEU A 295 -4.40 -12.01 8.05
CA LEU A 295 -5.84 -12.23 7.88
C LEU A 295 -6.37 -13.47 8.61
N THR A 296 -5.54 -14.50 8.81
CA THR A 296 -5.93 -15.67 9.62
C THR A 296 -6.11 -15.34 11.11
N ARG A 297 -5.58 -14.20 11.57
CA ARG A 297 -5.86 -13.67 12.91
C ARG A 297 -7.22 -12.98 13.02
N LEU A 298 -7.85 -12.63 11.89
CA LEU A 298 -9.17 -12.00 11.82
C LEU A 298 -10.32 -13.02 11.66
N SER A 299 -10.04 -14.22 11.14
CA SER A 299 -11.07 -15.23 10.80
C SER A 299 -11.71 -15.95 12.00
N SER A 300 -11.40 -15.57 13.24
CA SER A 300 -11.94 -16.19 14.47
C SER A 300 -13.16 -15.46 15.05
N GLN A 301 -13.71 -14.44 14.38
CA GLN A 301 -14.83 -13.64 14.89
C GLN A 301 -16.11 -13.91 14.07
N CYS A 302 -16.97 -14.81 14.55
CA CYS A 302 -18.29 -15.03 13.96
C CYS A 302 -19.37 -15.09 15.05
N GLY A 303 -20.39 -14.23 14.94
CA GLY A 303 -21.61 -14.25 15.74
C GLY A 303 -22.79 -13.73 14.91
N TYR A 304 -24.02 -14.10 15.27
CA TYR A 304 -25.24 -13.63 14.60
C TYR A 304 -26.17 -12.92 15.59
N LEU A 305 -27.06 -12.08 15.04
CA LEU A 305 -27.94 -11.16 15.76
C LEU A 305 -29.34 -11.23 15.15
N VAL A 306 -30.33 -11.62 15.95
CA VAL A 306 -31.75 -11.72 15.54
C VAL A 306 -32.48 -10.51 16.10
N LEU A 307 -33.18 -9.77 15.25
CA LEU A 307 -33.91 -8.54 15.60
C LEU A 307 -35.42 -8.72 15.34
N ASN A 308 -36.28 -8.03 16.09
CA ASN A 308 -37.70 -7.91 15.76
C ASN A 308 -37.95 -6.78 14.73
N ASP A 309 -39.19 -6.64 14.27
CA ASP A 309 -39.59 -5.61 13.29
C ASP A 309 -39.42 -4.16 13.79
N ASP A 310 -39.36 -3.96 15.11
CA ASP A 310 -39.08 -2.67 15.76
C ASP A 310 -37.58 -2.44 16.02
N GLY A 311 -36.71 -3.40 15.62
CA GLY A 311 -35.27 -3.33 15.76
C GLY A 311 -34.70 -3.68 17.14
N ALA A 312 -35.48 -4.32 18.01
CA ALA A 312 -35.01 -4.86 19.29
C ALA A 312 -34.32 -6.23 19.13
N ILE A 313 -33.23 -6.47 19.87
CA ILE A 313 -32.47 -7.73 19.84
C ILE A 313 -33.25 -8.85 20.51
N LEU A 314 -33.66 -9.85 19.73
CA LEU A 314 -34.38 -11.05 20.18
C LEU A 314 -33.42 -12.17 20.59
N ALA A 315 -32.28 -12.33 19.90
CA ALA A 315 -31.26 -13.33 20.23
C ALA A 315 -29.88 -12.95 19.65
N SER A 316 -28.80 -13.35 20.33
CA SER A 316 -27.42 -13.30 19.83
C SER A 316 -26.71 -14.64 20.08
N PHE A 317 -25.70 -14.96 19.26
CA PHE A 317 -24.91 -16.20 19.40
C PHE A 317 -23.44 -15.98 19.02
N GLY A 318 -22.52 -16.79 19.54
CA GLY A 318 -21.07 -16.58 19.44
C GLY A 318 -20.55 -15.60 20.51
N ASP A 319 -19.44 -14.90 20.27
CA ASP A 319 -18.87 -13.92 21.23
C ASP A 319 -19.80 -12.71 21.50
N LEU A 320 -20.87 -12.53 20.71
CA LEU A 320 -21.95 -11.56 20.94
C LEU A 320 -22.89 -11.93 22.11
N LEU A 321 -22.69 -13.10 22.74
CA LEU A 321 -23.38 -13.49 23.97
C LEU A 321 -22.86 -12.72 25.21
N TYR A 322 -21.64 -12.18 25.15
CA TYR A 322 -20.99 -11.58 26.31
C TYR A 322 -20.77 -10.06 26.22
N ASP A 323 -21.11 -9.44 25.07
CA ASP A 323 -20.93 -8.00 24.89
C ASP A 323 -22.12 -7.34 24.15
N GLU A 324 -23.08 -6.86 24.94
CA GLU A 324 -24.22 -6.05 24.50
C GLU A 324 -23.80 -4.78 23.74
N VAL A 325 -22.59 -4.27 23.98
CA VAL A 325 -22.08 -3.04 23.36
C VAL A 325 -21.70 -3.30 21.91
N THR A 326 -21.04 -4.41 21.63
CA THR A 326 -20.69 -4.83 20.26
C THR A 326 -21.94 -5.14 19.44
N ALA A 327 -22.93 -5.83 20.03
CA ALA A 327 -24.21 -6.11 19.39
C ALA A 327 -24.97 -4.83 18.99
N ASN A 328 -25.04 -3.84 19.90
CA ASN A 328 -25.66 -2.54 19.61
C ASN A 328 -24.89 -1.70 18.58
N THR A 329 -23.58 -1.88 18.49
CA THR A 329 -22.73 -1.15 17.54
C THR A 329 -22.94 -1.67 16.12
N ILE A 330 -23.05 -2.99 15.96
CA ILE A 330 -23.37 -3.63 14.67
C ILE A 330 -24.80 -3.26 14.21
N TYR A 331 -25.77 -3.22 15.13
CA TYR A 331 -27.12 -2.73 14.83
C TYR A 331 -27.10 -1.28 14.31
N LYS A 332 -26.35 -0.38 14.96
CA LYS A 332 -26.20 1.02 14.50
C LYS A 332 -25.52 1.15 13.13
N MET A 333 -24.60 0.26 12.79
CA MET A 333 -23.96 0.22 11.47
C MET A 333 -24.93 -0.24 10.36
N MET A 334 -25.87 -1.15 10.66
CA MET A 334 -26.84 -1.65 9.67
C MET A 334 -27.91 -0.62 9.30
N ILE A 335 -28.21 0.35 10.17
CA ILE A 335 -29.27 1.36 9.95
C ILE A 335 -28.71 2.65 9.30
N THR A 336 -27.39 2.81 9.23
CA THR A 336 -26.78 3.96 8.52
C THR A 336 -26.96 3.82 7.01
N PRO A 337 -27.63 4.78 6.33
CA PRO A 337 -27.95 4.64 4.92
C PRO A 337 -26.69 4.70 4.03
N GLN A 338 -26.53 3.69 3.16
CA GLN A 338 -25.49 3.66 2.12
C GLN A 338 -25.75 4.70 1.02
N SER A 339 -25.49 5.97 1.30
CA SER A 339 -25.48 7.04 0.30
C SER A 339 -24.06 7.29 -0.25
N GLY A 340 -23.42 6.24 -0.77
CA GLY A 340 -22.03 6.27 -1.24
C GLY A 340 -21.83 6.32 -2.77
N THR A 341 -22.86 6.07 -3.56
CA THR A 341 -22.70 5.80 -5.01
C THR A 341 -22.72 7.04 -5.91
N LEU A 342 -23.20 8.21 -5.44
CA LEU A 342 -23.24 9.43 -6.27
C LEU A 342 -21.96 10.30 -6.20
N PHE A 343 -21.13 10.15 -5.16
CA PHE A 343 -20.09 11.15 -4.82
C PHE A 343 -18.67 10.80 -5.25
N ARG A 344 -18.39 9.58 -5.74
CA ARG A 344 -17.07 9.21 -6.31
C ARG A 344 -16.71 9.99 -7.60
N LYS A 345 -17.67 10.67 -8.25
CA LYS A 345 -17.45 11.43 -9.50
C LYS A 345 -17.28 12.94 -9.32
N LEU A 346 -17.45 13.49 -8.11
CA LEU A 346 -17.34 14.95 -7.89
C LEU A 346 -15.90 15.52 -7.83
N PRO A 347 -14.86 14.80 -7.34
CA PRO A 347 -13.52 15.41 -7.21
C PRO A 347 -12.92 15.82 -8.56
N TRP A 348 -13.17 15.03 -9.60
CA TRP A 348 -12.60 15.22 -10.95
C TRP A 348 -13.35 16.25 -11.81
N LYS A 349 -14.60 16.56 -11.48
CA LYS A 349 -15.37 17.64 -12.14
C LYS A 349 -15.18 19.01 -11.46
N MET A 350 -14.59 19.07 -10.28
CA MET A 350 -14.33 20.34 -9.58
C MET A 350 -12.94 20.91 -9.91
N SER A 351 -11.97 20.08 -10.31
CA SER A 351 -10.73 20.55 -10.95
C SER A 351 -11.03 21.34 -12.23
N SER A 352 -12.06 20.93 -12.99
CA SER A 352 -12.52 21.71 -14.14
C SER A 352 -13.16 23.04 -13.78
N ILE A 353 -13.78 23.19 -12.60
CA ILE A 353 -14.28 24.50 -12.13
C ILE A 353 -13.12 25.38 -11.71
N TYR A 354 -12.12 24.85 -11.00
CA TYR A 354 -10.92 25.59 -10.61
C TYR A 354 -10.12 26.06 -11.85
N VAL A 355 -9.92 25.17 -12.83
CA VAL A 355 -9.29 25.47 -14.12
C VAL A 355 -10.13 26.44 -14.96
N LEU A 356 -11.46 26.35 -14.92
CA LEU A 356 -12.36 27.30 -15.59
C LEU A 356 -12.30 28.68 -14.91
N SER A 357 -12.26 28.76 -13.58
CA SER A 357 -12.03 30.02 -12.87
C SER A 357 -10.65 30.60 -13.18
N CYS A 358 -9.60 29.78 -13.29
CA CYS A 358 -8.27 30.23 -13.73
C CYS A 358 -8.24 30.70 -15.20
N LYS A 359 -9.00 30.05 -16.10
CA LYS A 359 -9.10 30.47 -17.52
C LYS A 359 -9.90 31.76 -17.69
N ILE A 360 -11.03 31.89 -17.00
CA ILE A 360 -11.82 33.14 -16.95
C ILE A 360 -10.95 34.26 -16.36
N PHE A 361 -10.13 33.94 -15.36
CA PHE A 361 -9.18 34.86 -14.73
C PHE A 361 -8.07 35.32 -15.69
N ILE A 362 -7.46 34.43 -16.47
CA ILE A 362 -6.44 34.80 -17.47
C ILE A 362 -7.06 35.70 -18.55
N HIS A 363 -8.27 35.38 -19.02
CA HIS A 363 -8.97 36.22 -20.00
C HIS A 363 -9.35 37.59 -19.44
N PHE A 364 -9.82 37.66 -18.20
CA PHE A 364 -10.12 38.94 -17.54
C PHE A 364 -8.86 39.79 -17.31
N LEU A 365 -7.73 39.18 -16.93
CA LEU A 365 -6.44 39.86 -16.84
C LEU A 365 -5.98 40.40 -18.19
N LEU A 366 -6.12 39.62 -19.26
CA LEU A 366 -5.80 40.04 -20.61
C LEU A 366 -6.70 41.19 -21.09
N ASP A 367 -8.01 41.15 -20.77
CA ASP A 367 -8.95 42.21 -21.12
C ASP A 367 -8.72 43.49 -20.31
N VAL A 368 -8.38 43.38 -19.02
CA VAL A 368 -7.99 44.54 -18.21
C VAL A 368 -6.66 45.11 -18.72
N MET A 369 -5.67 44.27 -19.06
CA MET A 369 -4.43 44.71 -19.68
C MET A 369 -4.67 45.40 -21.03
N ASN A 370 -5.61 44.92 -21.83
CA ASN A 370 -6.00 45.50 -23.11
C ASN A 370 -6.79 46.82 -22.96
N SER A 371 -7.71 46.89 -22.01
CA SER A 371 -8.49 48.11 -21.70
C SER A 371 -7.61 49.21 -21.11
N VAL A 372 -6.60 48.84 -20.31
CA VAL A 372 -5.59 49.76 -19.76
C VAL A 372 -4.59 50.21 -20.85
N ARG A 373 -4.41 49.41 -21.92
CA ARG A 373 -3.61 49.81 -23.10
C ARG A 373 -4.25 50.95 -23.88
N GLN A 374 -5.59 51.06 -23.86
CA GLN A 374 -6.35 52.06 -24.62
C GLN A 374 -6.55 53.40 -23.89
N THR A 375 -6.40 53.46 -22.56
CA THR A 375 -6.59 54.69 -21.76
C THR A 375 -5.24 55.31 -21.39
N GLY A 376 -4.84 56.37 -22.09
CA GLY A 376 -3.51 57.01 -22.05
C GLY A 376 -3.09 57.73 -20.75
N GLU A 377 -3.42 57.22 -19.56
CA GLU A 377 -3.02 57.83 -18.27
C GLU A 377 -1.95 57.06 -17.46
N ARG A 378 -1.29 57.83 -16.59
CA ARG A 378 0.05 57.63 -15.98
C ARG A 378 0.30 56.23 -15.39
N ARG A 379 1.47 55.68 -15.72
CA ARG A 379 2.03 54.35 -15.35
C ARG A 379 1.86 53.94 -13.88
N ASN A 380 1.86 54.89 -12.94
CA ASN A 380 1.71 54.61 -11.51
C ASN A 380 0.29 54.21 -11.09
N PHE A 381 -0.75 54.77 -11.74
CA PHE A 381 -2.13 54.36 -11.47
C PHE A 381 -2.43 52.96 -11.99
N ARG A 382 -1.82 52.57 -13.11
CA ARG A 382 -1.97 51.23 -13.70
C ARG A 382 -1.41 50.14 -12.80
N LEU A 383 -0.21 50.35 -12.23
CA LEU A 383 0.40 49.43 -11.27
C LEU A 383 -0.43 49.34 -9.98
N PHE A 384 -0.99 50.46 -9.52
CA PHE A 384 -1.86 50.50 -8.35
C PHE A 384 -3.15 49.69 -8.55
N TYR A 385 -3.86 49.86 -9.68
CA TYR A 385 -5.09 49.09 -9.95
C TYR A 385 -4.81 47.60 -10.18
N CYS A 386 -3.71 47.23 -10.86
CA CYS A 386 -3.32 45.82 -10.97
C CYS A 386 -3.01 45.21 -9.59
N TRP A 387 -2.29 45.94 -8.72
CA TRP A 387 -2.07 45.51 -7.33
C TRP A 387 -3.36 45.40 -6.53
N LEU A 388 -4.27 46.36 -6.68
CA LEU A 388 -5.56 46.36 -6.01
C LEU A 388 -6.42 45.17 -6.44
N ILE A 389 -6.44 44.85 -7.74
CA ILE A 389 -7.16 43.68 -8.28
C ILE A 389 -6.54 42.38 -7.78
N LEU A 390 -5.20 42.26 -7.80
CA LEU A 390 -4.51 41.08 -7.25
C LEU A 390 -4.78 40.91 -5.75
N LEU A 391 -4.82 42.01 -4.98
CA LEU A 391 -5.16 42.00 -3.56
C LEU A 391 -6.61 41.56 -3.33
N ILE A 392 -7.56 42.11 -4.11
CA ILE A 392 -8.98 41.72 -4.03
C ILE A 392 -9.15 40.24 -4.36
N LEU A 393 -8.45 39.74 -5.37
CA LEU A 393 -8.51 38.33 -5.77
C LEU A 393 -7.88 37.39 -4.74
N TYR A 394 -6.77 37.79 -4.14
CA TYR A 394 -6.17 37.06 -3.02
C TYR A 394 -7.15 36.94 -1.85
N LEU A 395 -7.80 38.06 -1.49
CA LEU A 395 -8.84 38.06 -0.45
C LEU A 395 -10.06 37.22 -0.82
N LEU A 396 -10.48 37.23 -2.10
CA LEU A 396 -11.58 36.39 -2.58
C LEU A 396 -11.24 34.90 -2.55
N SER A 397 -10.00 34.52 -2.87
CA SER A 397 -9.53 33.13 -2.82
C SER A 397 -9.65 32.54 -1.41
N ASP A 398 -9.27 33.32 -0.40
CA ASP A 398 -9.39 32.91 1.01
C ASP A 398 -10.87 32.71 1.41
N ILE A 399 -11.75 33.63 1.00
CA ILE A 399 -13.20 33.52 1.24
C ILE A 399 -13.78 32.26 0.58
N VAL A 400 -13.42 31.99 -0.67
CA VAL A 400 -13.86 30.80 -1.41
C VAL A 400 -13.38 29.53 -0.73
N THR A 401 -12.13 29.50 -0.26
CA THR A 401 -11.57 28.35 0.46
C THR A 401 -12.31 28.09 1.78
N VAL A 402 -12.58 29.15 2.56
CA VAL A 402 -13.35 29.05 3.81
C VAL A 402 -14.77 28.55 3.53
N PHE A 403 -15.42 29.10 2.50
CA PHE A 403 -16.76 28.66 2.09
C PHE A 403 -16.76 27.19 1.66
N TYR A 404 -15.78 26.78 0.85
CA TYR A 404 -15.59 25.39 0.45
C TYR A 404 -15.39 24.45 1.64
N CYS A 405 -14.54 24.80 2.61
CA CYS A 405 -14.38 24.00 3.82
C CYS A 405 -15.71 23.87 4.57
N ASN A 406 -16.46 24.95 4.74
CA ASN A 406 -17.74 24.90 5.46
C ASN A 406 -18.80 24.04 4.74
N VAL A 407 -18.91 24.18 3.41
CA VAL A 407 -19.85 23.40 2.60
C VAL A 407 -19.46 21.92 2.58
N SER A 408 -18.20 21.60 2.25
CA SER A 408 -17.72 20.21 2.22
C SER A 408 -17.94 19.53 3.58
N GLN A 409 -17.60 20.18 4.68
CA GLN A 409 -17.75 19.59 6.02
C GLN A 409 -19.20 19.54 6.53
N SER A 410 -20.15 20.25 5.90
CA SER A 410 -21.58 20.12 6.22
C SER A 410 -22.21 18.84 5.62
N ILE A 411 -21.55 18.23 4.64
CA ILE A 411 -22.05 17.07 3.88
C ILE A 411 -21.57 15.73 4.48
N PHE A 412 -20.40 15.72 5.14
CA PHE A 412 -19.85 14.51 5.77
C PHE A 412 -20.32 14.39 7.22
N TYR A 413 -21.00 13.28 7.55
CA TYR A 413 -21.40 12.95 8.92
C TYR A 413 -20.19 12.56 9.80
N ASP A 414 -20.30 12.86 11.11
CA ASP A 414 -19.29 12.63 12.16
C ASP A 414 -19.02 11.14 12.42
N SER A 415 -18.42 10.44 11.47
CA SER A 415 -17.91 9.09 11.70
C SER A 415 -16.47 9.07 11.23
N CYS A 416 -15.52 9.42 12.10
CA CYS A 416 -14.14 8.97 11.90
C CYS A 416 -14.07 7.50 12.37
N LEU A 417 -13.70 6.55 11.50
CA LEU A 417 -13.57 5.12 11.86
C LEU A 417 -12.28 4.84 12.64
N LEU A 418 -11.80 5.82 13.41
CA LEU A 418 -10.59 5.64 14.20
C LEU A 418 -10.92 4.77 15.40
N GLU A 419 -10.29 3.59 15.44
CA GLU A 419 -10.21 2.67 16.57
C GLU A 419 -10.03 3.46 17.88
N LYS A 420 -11.14 3.70 18.59
CA LYS A 420 -11.15 4.38 19.88
C LYS A 420 -10.32 3.66 20.94
N GLU A 421 -9.93 2.41 20.69
CA GLU A 421 -9.26 1.54 21.65
C GLU A 421 -7.75 1.76 21.75
N SER A 422 -7.11 2.40 20.76
CA SER A 422 -5.66 2.70 20.81
C SER A 422 -5.33 4.17 21.15
N SER A 423 -6.31 5.07 21.11
CA SER A 423 -6.10 6.49 21.43
C SER A 423 -5.99 6.72 22.94
N MET A 424 -4.81 7.12 23.41
CA MET A 424 -4.57 7.39 24.83
C MET A 424 -4.63 8.89 25.11
N ASN A 425 -5.30 9.29 26.19
CA ASN A 425 -5.20 10.68 26.68
C ASN A 425 -3.78 10.98 27.16
N PHE A 426 -3.40 12.25 27.13
CA PHE A 426 -2.12 12.68 27.69
C PHE A 426 -2.18 12.52 29.21
N THR A 427 -1.42 11.56 29.74
CA THR A 427 -1.33 11.33 31.19
C THR A 427 -0.01 11.88 31.73
N ASN A 428 -0.06 12.60 32.85
CA ASN A 428 1.13 13.15 33.50
C ASN A 428 2.07 12.07 34.09
N ASN A 429 1.65 10.80 34.07
CA ASN A 429 2.39 9.67 34.63
C ASN A 429 3.13 8.82 33.59
N MET A 430 3.17 9.23 32.31
CA MET A 430 3.95 8.54 31.29
C MET A 430 5.42 8.50 31.71
N LYS A 431 5.97 7.30 31.90
CA LYS A 431 7.37 7.11 32.27
C LYS A 431 8.20 6.94 31.01
N ASN A 432 9.33 7.61 30.98
CA ASN A 432 10.39 7.30 30.01
C ASN A 432 11.12 6.06 30.52
N ILE A 433 11.15 5.01 29.69
CA ILE A 433 11.74 3.71 30.02
C ILE A 433 13.25 3.76 29.79
N ILE A 434 13.63 4.26 28.60
CA ILE A 434 15.02 4.46 28.21
C ILE A 434 15.21 5.94 27.89
N LEU A 435 16.30 6.50 28.37
CA LEU A 435 16.64 7.90 28.23
C LEU A 435 18.02 8.02 27.56
N PRO A 436 18.19 8.89 26.55
CA PRO A 436 19.51 9.25 26.08
C PRO A 436 20.20 10.13 27.15
N GLU A 437 21.52 10.23 27.09
CA GLU A 437 22.26 11.13 27.99
C GLU A 437 21.83 12.60 27.78
N PRO A 438 21.74 13.39 28.87
CA PRO A 438 21.40 14.82 28.82
C PRO A 438 22.31 15.65 27.91
N CYS A 439 21.82 16.80 27.46
CA CYS A 439 22.64 17.72 26.68
C CYS A 439 23.70 18.40 27.56
N GLN A 440 24.95 18.39 27.08
CA GLN A 440 26.01 19.22 27.63
C GLN A 440 25.82 20.69 27.25
N ALA A 441 25.69 21.56 28.26
CA ALA A 441 25.40 22.98 28.07
C ALA A 441 26.49 23.75 27.30
N SER A 442 27.75 23.34 27.39
CA SER A 442 28.86 23.98 26.67
C SER A 442 28.96 23.58 25.20
N MET A 443 28.24 22.54 24.77
CA MET A 443 28.39 21.96 23.44
C MET A 443 27.12 22.12 22.62
N HIS A 444 25.97 21.64 23.13
CA HIS A 444 24.79 21.46 22.29
C HIS A 444 23.95 22.73 22.15
N GLU A 445 23.82 23.22 20.91
CA GLU A 445 22.97 24.36 20.54
C GLU A 445 21.74 23.93 19.73
N PHE A 446 21.80 22.76 19.08
CA PHE A 446 20.75 22.21 18.24
C PHE A 446 20.33 20.83 18.75
N VAL A 447 19.03 20.59 18.84
CA VAL A 447 18.49 19.25 19.11
C VAL A 447 17.68 18.79 17.92
N VAL A 448 17.97 17.61 17.39
CA VAL A 448 17.14 16.95 16.37
C VAL A 448 16.53 15.70 16.97
N PHE A 449 15.24 15.50 16.81
CA PHE A 449 14.62 14.23 17.19
C PHE A 449 13.78 13.66 16.06
N VAL A 450 13.79 12.32 15.97
CA VAL A 450 13.10 11.57 14.92
C VAL A 450 12.14 10.57 15.56
N PRO A 451 10.81 10.77 15.49
CA PRO A 451 9.84 9.77 15.92
C PRO A 451 9.87 8.57 14.97
N VAL A 452 10.26 7.39 15.45
CA VAL A 452 10.39 6.16 14.64
C VAL A 452 9.67 5.01 15.34
N ARG A 453 9.23 4.00 14.60
CA ARG A 453 8.65 2.81 15.24
C ARG A 453 9.74 1.96 15.88
N VAL A 454 9.40 1.26 16.96
CA VAL A 454 10.37 0.39 17.65
C VAL A 454 10.95 -0.69 16.72
N TRP A 455 10.12 -1.24 15.83
CA TRP A 455 10.45 -2.30 14.87
C TRP A 455 11.33 -1.84 13.70
N ASP A 456 11.35 -0.54 13.39
CA ASP A 456 12.05 0.01 12.23
C ASP A 456 13.55 0.22 12.55
N VAL A 457 14.23 -0.86 12.97
CA VAL A 457 15.66 -0.86 13.35
C VAL A 457 16.52 -0.46 12.14
N ASP A 458 16.24 -1.05 10.98
CA ASP A 458 16.99 -0.80 9.74
C ASP A 458 16.90 0.66 9.28
N VAL A 459 15.74 1.30 9.48
CA VAL A 459 15.54 2.72 9.19
C VAL A 459 16.39 3.59 10.10
N ARG A 460 16.42 3.30 11.40
CA ARG A 460 17.30 4.03 12.35
C ARG A 460 18.76 3.88 11.97
N ASP A 461 19.18 2.67 11.63
CA ASP A 461 20.56 2.39 11.22
C ASP A 461 20.94 3.08 9.91
N ALA A 462 20.04 3.14 8.92
CA ALA A 462 20.29 3.91 7.71
C ALA A 462 20.36 5.41 7.98
N ILE A 463 19.48 5.96 8.82
CA ILE A 463 19.57 7.37 9.22
C ILE A 463 20.92 7.65 9.88
N ARG A 464 21.35 6.81 10.84
CA ARG A 464 22.66 6.90 11.51
C ARG A 464 23.83 6.89 10.52
N ARG A 465 23.78 6.05 9.48
CA ARG A 465 24.85 5.89 8.47
C ARG A 465 24.81 6.92 7.36
N THR A 466 23.77 7.75 7.27
CA THR A 466 23.59 8.71 6.17
C THR A 466 23.67 10.15 6.66
N TRP A 467 22.55 10.88 6.66
CA TRP A 467 22.55 12.31 6.95
C TRP A 467 22.83 12.61 8.41
N MET A 468 22.40 11.75 9.34
CA MET A 468 22.72 11.90 10.77
C MET A 468 24.23 11.82 11.01
N GLN A 469 24.97 10.99 10.27
CA GLN A 469 26.43 10.94 10.37
C GLN A 469 27.06 12.29 10.05
N ASN A 470 26.54 12.99 9.03
CA ASN A 470 27.03 14.32 8.66
C ASN A 470 26.75 15.34 9.79
N LEU A 471 25.57 15.31 10.41
CA LEU A 471 25.26 16.19 11.54
C LEU A 471 26.16 15.90 12.76
N ASN A 472 26.44 14.63 13.06
CA ASN A 472 27.32 14.21 14.16
C ASN A 472 28.76 14.73 14.05
N THR A 473 29.20 15.19 12.88
CA THR A 473 30.51 15.85 12.73
C THR A 473 30.59 17.22 13.40
N ASP A 474 29.44 17.82 13.74
CA ASP A 474 29.34 19.07 14.49
C ASP A 474 28.82 18.79 15.90
N ILE A 475 29.68 18.94 16.91
CA ILE A 475 29.40 18.65 18.33
C ILE A 475 28.23 19.48 18.91
N ARG A 476 27.78 20.51 18.18
CA ARG A 476 26.63 21.33 18.59
C ARG A 476 25.29 20.64 18.43
N PHE A 477 25.23 19.54 17.67
CA PHE A 477 24.01 18.76 17.47
C PHE A 477 23.90 17.63 18.49
N LYS A 478 22.80 17.58 19.23
CA LYS A 478 22.34 16.39 19.94
C LYS A 478 21.20 15.78 19.14
N MET A 479 21.26 14.48 18.88
CA MET A 479 20.25 13.79 18.09
C MET A 479 19.77 12.52 18.79
N PHE A 480 18.48 12.22 18.70
CA PHE A 480 17.92 10.99 19.25
C PHE A 480 16.62 10.56 18.55
N PHE A 481 16.37 9.25 18.55
CA PHE A 481 15.13 8.64 18.12
C PHE A 481 14.13 8.57 19.26
N VAL A 482 12.85 8.75 18.94
CA VAL A 482 11.75 8.63 19.91
C VAL A 482 10.93 7.40 19.55
N LEU A 483 10.95 6.42 20.45
CA LEU A 483 10.32 5.11 20.28
C LEU A 483 9.20 4.93 21.30
N ALA A 484 8.28 4.03 21.01
CA ALA A 484 7.16 3.66 21.87
C ALA A 484 7.11 2.13 22.03
N LEU A 485 6.21 1.63 22.88
CA LEU A 485 6.07 0.21 23.17
C LEU A 485 5.60 -0.61 21.96
N PRO A 486 5.90 -1.93 21.93
CA PRO A 486 6.51 -2.73 23.01
C PRO A 486 8.03 -2.62 23.07
N VAL A 487 8.59 -2.93 24.24
CA VAL A 487 10.04 -3.08 24.41
C VAL A 487 10.48 -4.40 23.77
N ILE A 488 11.49 -4.34 22.91
CA ILE A 488 12.13 -5.52 22.31
C ILE A 488 13.50 -5.69 22.98
N ASP A 489 13.96 -6.91 23.25
CA ASP A 489 15.21 -7.15 23.98
C ASP A 489 16.43 -6.46 23.35
N SER A 490 16.46 -6.35 22.02
CA SER A 490 17.52 -5.67 21.27
C SER A 490 17.62 -4.17 21.56
N ILE A 491 16.53 -3.52 22.01
CA ILE A 491 16.51 -2.05 22.19
C ILE A 491 17.40 -1.58 23.33
N HIS A 492 17.55 -2.39 24.38
CA HIS A 492 18.44 -2.05 25.49
C HIS A 492 19.91 -2.07 25.05
N ALA A 493 20.28 -3.04 24.21
CA ALA A 493 21.61 -3.11 23.64
C ALA A 493 21.87 -1.95 22.68
N GLU A 494 20.90 -1.65 21.80
CA GLU A 494 20.96 -0.51 20.87
C GLU A 494 21.11 0.82 21.62
N ALA A 495 20.26 1.06 22.62
CA ALA A 495 20.30 2.30 23.40
C ALA A 495 21.61 2.46 24.16
N LYS A 496 22.16 1.36 24.71
CA LYS A 496 23.47 1.38 25.38
C LYS A 496 24.62 1.63 24.41
N LEU A 497 24.51 1.14 23.17
CA LEU A 497 25.53 1.30 22.15
C LEU A 497 25.57 2.72 21.57
N HIS A 498 24.40 3.27 21.23
CA HIS A 498 24.29 4.51 20.48
C HIS A 498 23.94 5.75 21.31
N ASN A 499 23.35 5.56 22.50
CA ASN A 499 22.97 6.65 23.41
C ASN A 499 22.09 7.74 22.73
N ASP A 500 21.26 7.29 21.79
CA ASP A 500 20.41 8.12 20.93
C ASP A 500 18.96 7.63 20.93
N VAL A 501 18.49 6.94 21.98
CA VAL A 501 17.14 6.38 22.07
C VAL A 501 16.39 6.94 23.28
N LEU A 502 15.23 7.54 23.04
CA LEU A 502 14.22 7.87 24.03
C LEU A 502 13.03 6.91 23.85
N LEU A 503 12.83 5.97 24.77
CA LEU A 503 11.71 5.01 24.74
C LEU A 503 10.63 5.40 25.73
N ILE A 504 9.40 5.57 25.25
CA ILE A 504 8.26 6.03 26.06
C ILE A 504 7.25 4.91 26.29
N ASP A 505 6.60 4.92 27.45
CA ASP A 505 5.56 3.97 27.86
C ASP A 505 4.19 4.31 27.24
N VAL A 506 4.10 4.22 25.91
CA VAL A 506 2.88 4.45 25.12
C VAL A 506 2.80 3.40 24.03
N VAL A 507 1.60 2.96 23.63
CA VAL A 507 1.40 2.04 22.50
C VAL A 507 1.82 2.72 21.20
N ASP A 508 2.76 2.11 20.47
CA ASP A 508 3.23 2.64 19.18
C ASP A 508 2.15 2.54 18.10
N SER A 509 1.63 3.69 17.69
CA SER A 509 0.65 3.84 16.62
C SER A 509 0.82 5.21 15.98
N TYR A 510 0.47 5.34 14.70
CA TYR A 510 0.41 6.65 14.03
C TYR A 510 -0.47 7.63 14.82
N PHE A 511 -1.57 7.12 15.39
CA PHE A 511 -2.52 7.89 16.18
C PHE A 511 -1.94 8.40 17.52
N ASN A 512 -0.87 7.78 18.01
CA ASN A 512 -0.18 8.17 19.24
C ASN A 512 1.14 8.94 18.98
N ILE A 513 1.40 9.38 17.75
CA ILE A 513 2.63 10.13 17.43
C ILE A 513 2.78 11.42 18.25
N SER A 514 1.67 12.08 18.58
CA SER A 514 1.67 13.28 19.43
C SER A 514 2.23 13.01 20.83
N HIS A 515 2.15 11.79 21.35
CA HIS A 515 2.79 11.41 22.62
C HIS A 515 4.31 11.32 22.49
N LYS A 516 4.83 10.77 21.38
CA LYS A 516 6.27 10.76 21.09
C LYS A 516 6.81 12.19 21.08
N VAL A 517 6.11 13.10 20.40
CA VAL A 517 6.51 14.51 20.34
C VAL A 517 6.40 15.18 21.71
N HIS A 518 5.32 14.96 22.46
CA HIS A 518 5.17 15.49 23.82
C HIS A 518 6.35 15.10 24.72
N GLN A 519 6.66 13.80 24.79
CA GLN A 519 7.73 13.28 25.65
C GLN A 519 9.11 13.75 25.20
N ALA A 520 9.34 13.86 23.89
CA ALA A 520 10.59 14.42 23.37
C ALA A 520 10.77 15.88 23.79
N LEU A 521 9.75 16.71 23.62
CA LEU A 521 9.77 18.12 24.02
C LEU A 521 9.93 18.28 25.55
N GLN A 522 9.24 17.46 26.34
CA GLN A 522 9.37 17.46 27.80
C GLN A 522 10.78 17.04 28.23
N TRP A 523 11.36 16.01 27.59
CA TRP A 523 12.72 15.58 27.87
C TRP A 523 13.74 16.68 27.54
N ILE A 524 13.58 17.37 26.40
CA ILE A 524 14.45 18.48 26.00
C ILE A 524 14.40 19.62 27.02
N ASP A 525 13.21 20.01 27.49
CA ASP A 525 13.06 21.11 28.47
C ASP A 525 13.81 20.82 29.79
N GLN A 526 13.77 19.56 30.22
CA GLN A 526 14.36 19.12 31.47
C GLN A 526 15.88 18.87 31.37
N ASN A 527 16.36 18.41 30.20
CA ASN A 527 17.70 17.87 30.05
C ASN A 527 18.61 18.69 29.14
N CYS A 528 18.11 19.78 28.53
CA CYS A 528 18.86 20.55 27.55
C CYS A 528 18.79 22.08 27.79
N PRO A 529 19.62 22.62 28.71
CA PRO A 529 19.45 23.97 29.24
C PRO A 529 19.88 25.12 28.31
N LYS A 530 20.68 24.87 27.27
CA LYS A 530 21.26 25.91 26.38
C LYS A 530 20.95 25.73 24.89
N VAL A 531 19.95 24.89 24.58
CA VAL A 531 19.53 24.69 23.19
C VAL A 531 18.91 25.97 22.64
N LYS A 532 19.23 26.30 21.39
CA LYS A 532 18.66 27.44 20.66
C LYS A 532 17.53 26.98 19.74
N TYR A 533 17.72 25.84 19.09
CA TYR A 533 16.81 25.31 18.07
C TYR A 533 16.50 23.84 18.29
N ILE A 534 15.23 23.49 18.13
CA ILE A 534 14.70 22.14 18.21
C ILE A 534 14.13 21.79 16.84
N ILE A 535 14.57 20.69 16.26
CA ILE A 535 14.22 20.28 14.91
C ILE A 535 13.56 18.90 15.00
N ARG A 536 12.30 18.84 14.56
CA ARG A 536 11.55 17.60 14.43
C ARG A 536 11.65 17.12 12.99
N VAL A 537 11.91 15.84 12.78
CA VAL A 537 12.17 15.25 11.46
C VAL A 537 11.47 13.88 11.37
N ASP A 538 10.73 13.62 10.29
CA ASP A 538 10.17 12.28 10.03
C ASP A 538 11.27 11.30 9.54
N PRO A 539 11.08 9.98 9.69
CA PRO A 539 12.05 8.99 9.22
C PRO A 539 12.21 8.95 7.68
N ASP A 540 11.25 9.47 6.93
CA ASP A 540 11.20 9.47 5.46
C ASP A 540 11.69 10.79 4.83
N VAL A 541 12.47 11.59 5.57
CA VAL A 541 13.09 12.81 5.05
C VAL A 541 14.59 12.88 5.36
N VAL A 542 15.30 13.73 4.61
CA VAL A 542 16.75 13.96 4.73
C VAL A 542 17.02 15.41 5.10
N LEU A 543 17.77 15.63 6.18
CA LEU A 543 18.17 16.95 6.65
C LEU A 543 19.58 17.33 6.16
N PHE A 544 19.69 18.42 5.41
CA PHE A 544 20.96 18.93 4.89
C PHE A 544 21.63 19.88 5.88
N LYS A 545 22.64 19.39 6.61
CA LYS A 545 23.42 20.17 7.59
C LYS A 545 23.87 21.54 7.06
N ASP A 546 24.61 21.58 5.96
CA ASP A 546 25.22 22.84 5.48
C ASP A 546 24.17 23.90 5.13
N ARG A 547 23.03 23.49 4.56
CA ARG A 547 21.94 24.38 4.19
C ARG A 547 21.16 24.87 5.40
N LEU A 548 20.96 23.99 6.38
CA LEU A 548 20.39 24.34 7.67
C LEU A 548 21.25 25.40 8.38
N MET A 549 22.58 25.21 8.39
CA MET A 549 23.49 26.16 9.04
C MET A 549 23.48 27.51 8.34
N VAL A 550 23.53 27.55 7.00
CA VAL A 550 23.38 28.79 6.23
C VAL A 550 22.07 29.49 6.59
N TYR A 551 20.97 28.75 6.68
CA TYR A 551 19.67 29.31 7.03
C TYR A 551 19.62 29.87 8.46
N LEU A 552 20.20 29.19 9.45
CA LEU A 552 20.09 29.59 10.86
C LEU A 552 21.14 30.63 11.27
N GLU A 553 22.35 30.60 10.70
CA GLU A 553 23.48 31.45 11.13
C GLU A 553 23.69 32.68 10.25
N GLU A 554 23.45 32.61 8.94
CA GLU A 554 23.66 33.76 8.04
C GLU A 554 22.47 34.74 8.03
N ARG A 555 21.55 34.59 8.98
CA ARG A 555 20.40 35.47 9.15
C ARG A 555 20.80 36.81 9.75
N TRP A 556 20.29 37.88 9.17
CA TRP A 556 20.43 39.24 9.70
C TRP A 556 19.81 39.42 11.10
N SER A 557 18.77 38.64 11.42
CA SER A 557 18.09 38.69 12.72
C SER A 557 17.90 37.29 13.30
N PRO A 558 18.17 37.08 14.61
CA PRO A 558 17.93 35.80 15.26
C PRO A 558 16.44 35.46 15.24
N LEU A 559 16.16 34.17 15.14
CA LEU A 559 14.82 33.65 15.35
C LEU A 559 14.56 33.63 16.86
N ILE A 560 13.42 34.19 17.27
CA ILE A 560 13.00 34.34 18.67
C ILE A 560 11.50 34.12 18.66
N ARG A 561 11.04 33.19 19.51
CA ARG A 561 9.65 32.71 19.57
C ARG A 561 9.11 32.36 18.18
N THR A 562 9.89 31.62 17.39
CA THR A 562 9.58 31.35 15.99
C THR A 562 9.37 29.86 15.72
N VAL A 563 8.33 29.56 14.94
CA VAL A 563 8.15 28.29 14.24
C VAL A 563 8.50 28.48 12.77
N VAL A 564 9.35 27.60 12.23
CA VAL A 564 9.75 27.60 10.82
C VAL A 564 9.42 26.25 10.20
N GLY A 565 8.86 26.25 9.00
CA GLY A 565 8.67 25.04 8.21
C GLY A 565 7.88 25.32 6.93
N TYR A 566 7.29 24.27 6.36
CA TYR A 566 6.27 24.43 5.34
C TYR A 566 4.91 24.66 5.97
N CYS A 567 4.52 25.92 6.13
CA CYS A 567 3.37 26.29 6.91
C CYS A 567 2.13 26.55 6.05
N ARG A 568 1.10 25.77 6.32
CA ARG A 568 -0.19 25.79 5.65
C ARG A 568 -1.14 26.75 6.34
N ARG A 569 -1.92 27.48 5.55
CA ARG A 569 -3.04 28.33 6.02
C ARG A 569 -4.35 27.81 5.45
N LEU A 570 -5.45 28.11 6.12
CA LEU A 570 -6.82 27.79 5.70
C LEU A 570 -7.03 26.30 5.33
N ASN A 571 -6.31 25.39 5.98
CA ASN A 571 -6.46 23.96 5.73
C ASN A 571 -7.77 23.47 6.37
N CYS A 572 -8.64 22.87 5.55
CA CYS A 572 -9.88 22.28 6.04
C CYS A 572 -9.58 21.08 6.95
N VAL A 573 -10.37 20.94 8.01
CA VAL A 573 -10.31 19.77 8.86
C VAL A 573 -10.95 18.58 8.15
N VAL A 574 -10.20 17.50 7.96
CA VAL A 574 -10.70 16.29 7.33
C VAL A 574 -11.64 15.55 8.30
N ARG A 575 -12.89 15.30 7.89
CA ARG A 575 -13.91 14.57 8.70
C ARG A 575 -14.31 13.22 8.12
N MET A 576 -13.61 12.76 7.08
CA MET A 576 -13.91 11.50 6.39
C MET A 576 -13.28 10.30 7.09
N SER A 577 -14.08 9.29 7.48
CA SER A 577 -13.64 8.08 8.21
C SER A 577 -12.45 7.36 7.65
N THR A 578 -12.35 7.29 6.33
CA THR A 578 -11.32 6.51 5.63
C THR A 578 -9.98 7.24 5.57
N SER A 579 -9.91 8.50 6.01
CA SER A 579 -8.65 9.26 6.02
C SER A 579 -7.90 9.07 7.33
N LYS A 580 -6.59 8.79 7.24
CA LYS A 580 -5.68 8.80 8.39
C LYS A 580 -5.60 10.16 9.11
N TRP A 581 -6.04 11.23 8.46
CA TRP A 581 -6.07 12.59 9.02
C TRP A 581 -7.46 12.99 9.56
N CYS A 582 -8.39 12.02 9.67
CA CYS A 582 -9.74 12.29 10.13
C CYS A 582 -9.75 12.81 11.57
N MET A 583 -10.29 13.99 11.80
CA MET A 583 -10.47 14.58 13.12
C MET A 583 -11.96 14.68 13.41
N PRO A 584 -12.50 14.09 14.48
CA PRO A 584 -13.92 14.24 14.82
C PRO A 584 -14.31 15.62 15.37
N ARG A 585 -15.55 16.08 15.15
CA ARG A 585 -16.03 17.39 15.67
C ARG A 585 -16.00 17.52 17.20
N HIS A 586 -16.15 16.41 17.91
CA HIS A 586 -16.09 16.39 19.37
C HIS A 586 -14.65 16.59 19.90
N TYR A 587 -13.61 16.26 19.13
CA TYR A 587 -12.22 16.55 19.48
C TYR A 587 -11.79 17.95 19.03
N PHE A 588 -12.21 18.37 17.84
CA PHE A 588 -11.93 19.70 17.32
C PHE A 588 -13.16 20.21 16.58
N SER A 589 -13.86 21.21 17.11
CA SER A 589 -15.13 21.68 16.52
C SER A 589 -14.99 22.56 15.25
N PRO A 590 -13.98 23.45 15.12
CA PRO A 590 -13.85 24.30 13.94
C PRO A 590 -13.63 23.51 12.64
N ASN A 591 -14.09 24.03 11.50
CA ASN A 591 -13.91 23.37 10.20
C ASN A 591 -12.54 23.64 9.55
N ILE A 592 -11.74 24.51 10.15
CA ILE A 592 -10.45 24.97 9.61
C ILE A 592 -9.44 24.96 10.76
N TYR A 593 -8.25 24.41 10.50
CA TYR A 593 -7.15 24.46 11.46
C TYR A 593 -6.53 25.87 11.53
N PRO A 594 -5.99 26.31 12.68
CA PRO A 594 -5.11 27.47 12.70
C PRO A 594 -3.91 27.24 11.76
N PRO A 595 -3.19 28.28 11.32
CA PRO A 595 -1.94 28.10 10.59
C PRO A 595 -1.02 27.14 11.34
N PHE A 596 -0.46 26.16 10.63
CA PHE A 596 0.42 25.13 11.19
C PHE A 596 1.45 24.72 10.13
N CYS A 597 2.58 24.16 10.55
CA CYS A 597 3.62 23.67 9.66
C CYS A 597 3.54 22.16 9.52
N ALA A 598 3.69 21.66 8.29
CA ALA A 598 3.49 20.25 7.96
C ALA A 598 4.46 19.34 8.74
N GLY A 599 3.96 18.16 9.14
CA GLY A 599 4.64 17.27 10.07
C GLY A 599 6.00 16.74 9.64
N TYR A 600 6.30 16.59 8.35
CA TYR A 600 7.53 15.94 7.91
C TYR A 600 8.80 16.59 8.47
N THR A 601 8.81 17.92 8.65
CA THR A 601 9.80 18.60 9.47
C THR A 601 9.40 20.03 9.84
N TYR A 602 9.81 20.48 11.02
CA TYR A 602 9.71 21.87 11.46
C TYR A 602 10.80 22.21 12.48
N ILE A 603 11.11 23.51 12.59
CA ILE A 603 12.08 24.06 13.53
C ILE A 603 11.33 24.94 14.54
N LEU A 604 11.59 24.71 15.82
CA LEU A 604 11.14 25.54 16.94
C LEU A 604 12.34 26.24 17.57
N THR A 605 12.20 27.51 17.91
CA THR A 605 13.13 28.14 18.84
C THR A 605 12.87 27.64 20.26
N ALA A 606 13.93 27.37 21.03
CA ALA A 606 13.82 26.72 22.33
C ALA A 606 13.03 27.54 23.37
N ASP A 607 12.93 28.85 23.19
CA ASP A 607 12.12 29.74 24.02
C ASP A 607 10.59 29.53 23.87
N LEU A 608 10.15 28.80 22.83
CA LEU A 608 8.76 28.35 22.69
C LEU A 608 8.43 27.11 23.54
N LEU A 609 9.44 26.36 23.96
CA LEU A 609 9.26 25.02 24.53
C LEU A 609 8.42 25.05 25.82
N LYS A 610 8.82 25.85 26.81
CA LYS A 610 8.08 25.98 28.09
C LYS A 610 6.65 26.48 27.89
N PRO A 611 6.39 27.57 27.14
CA PRO A 611 5.03 28.00 26.85
C PRO A 611 4.18 26.96 26.11
N ILE A 612 4.74 26.20 25.17
CA ILE A 612 4.01 25.15 24.46
C ILE A 612 3.62 24.03 25.43
N LEU A 613 4.58 23.54 26.22
CA LEU A 613 4.34 22.49 27.21
C LEU A 613 3.33 22.91 28.28
N SER A 614 3.33 24.18 28.71
CA SER A 614 2.38 24.66 29.73
C SER A 614 0.93 24.73 29.23
N HIS A 615 0.70 24.72 27.92
CA HIS A 615 -0.63 24.75 27.31
C HIS A 615 -1.05 23.40 26.72
N TRP A 616 -0.24 22.35 26.89
CA TRP A 616 -0.50 21.02 26.35
C TRP A 616 -1.84 20.49 26.89
N PRO A 617 -2.77 20.01 26.03
CA PRO A 617 -4.07 19.56 26.49
C PRO A 617 -3.98 18.22 27.23
N SER A 618 -4.87 17.98 28.19
CA SER A 618 -5.04 16.65 28.78
C SER A 618 -5.76 15.68 27.83
N SER A 619 -6.61 16.21 26.95
CA SER A 619 -7.37 15.44 25.96
C SER A 619 -6.49 15.03 24.79
N TYR A 620 -6.69 13.81 24.32
CA TYR A 620 -6.06 13.27 23.13
C TYR A 620 -6.22 14.15 21.87
N PHE A 621 -5.13 14.24 21.10
CA PHE A 621 -5.10 14.86 19.77
C PHE A 621 -3.93 14.23 18.99
N HIS A 622 -4.18 13.64 17.82
CA HIS A 622 -3.20 12.77 17.16
C HIS A 622 -2.26 13.46 16.18
N LEU A 623 -2.71 14.54 15.52
CA LEU A 623 -1.91 15.28 14.55
C LEU A 623 -0.91 16.18 15.32
N ASP A 624 0.33 15.71 15.46
CA ASP A 624 1.38 16.37 16.24
C ASP A 624 1.74 17.74 15.67
N ASP A 625 1.77 17.83 14.34
CA ASP A 625 2.11 19.03 13.59
C ASP A 625 1.07 20.15 13.80
N VAL A 626 -0.21 19.83 13.64
CA VAL A 626 -1.34 20.74 13.92
C VAL A 626 -1.37 21.12 15.40
N LEU A 627 -1.14 20.15 16.30
CA LEU A 627 -1.16 20.39 17.74
C LEU A 627 -0.04 21.34 18.17
N VAL A 628 1.22 21.01 17.86
CA VAL A 628 2.39 21.74 18.33
C VAL A 628 2.54 23.08 17.62
N THR A 629 2.58 23.07 16.29
CA THR A 629 2.90 24.28 15.51
C THR A 629 1.70 25.19 15.27
N GLY A 630 0.49 24.66 15.38
CA GLY A 630 -0.75 25.42 15.23
C GLY A 630 -1.41 25.75 16.56
N LEU A 631 -2.04 24.76 17.19
CA LEU A 631 -2.91 24.98 18.36
C LEU A 631 -2.16 25.47 19.61
N LEU A 632 -1.00 24.89 19.91
CA LEU A 632 -0.21 25.26 21.08
C LEU A 632 0.60 26.52 20.82
N ALA A 633 1.31 26.60 19.69
CA ALA A 633 2.09 27.78 19.35
C ALA A 633 1.21 29.05 19.21
N SER A 634 -0.04 28.94 18.72
CA SER A 634 -0.95 30.09 18.63
C SER A 634 -1.43 30.62 19.99
N LYS A 635 -1.35 29.82 21.07
CA LYS A 635 -1.61 30.29 22.45
C LYS A 635 -0.45 31.09 23.04
N VAL A 636 0.73 31.03 22.41
CA VAL A 636 1.93 31.71 22.88
C VAL A 636 1.95 33.14 22.35
N THR A 637 2.04 34.13 23.25
CA THR A 637 2.12 35.55 22.87
C THR A 637 3.38 35.83 22.06
N ASN A 638 3.33 36.79 21.12
CA ASN A 638 4.48 37.19 20.30
C ASN A 638 5.18 36.04 19.54
N MET A 639 4.47 34.94 19.28
CA MET A 639 4.97 33.86 18.43
C MET A 639 4.94 34.29 16.97
N ARG A 640 5.99 33.98 16.22
CA ARG A 640 6.08 34.19 14.77
C ARG A 640 6.09 32.84 14.04
N MET A 641 5.33 32.76 12.96
CA MET A 641 5.37 31.62 12.05
C MET A 641 5.98 32.07 10.73
N ILE A 642 7.05 31.41 10.30
CA ILE A 642 7.73 31.65 9.03
C ILE A 642 7.52 30.43 8.14
N SER A 643 6.81 30.63 7.03
CA SER A 643 6.64 29.60 6.00
C SER A 643 7.75 29.71 4.97
N GLU A 644 8.54 28.66 4.81
CA GLU A 644 9.66 28.58 3.85
C GLU A 644 9.41 27.44 2.86
N GLU A 645 8.38 27.57 2.04
CA GLU A 645 7.89 26.52 1.13
C GLU A 645 8.97 25.92 0.21
N PHE A 646 9.93 26.72 -0.26
CA PHE A 646 11.00 26.24 -1.13
C PHE A 646 12.17 25.57 -0.40
N LEU A 647 12.25 25.72 0.92
CA LEU A 647 13.33 25.15 1.73
C LEU A 647 12.96 23.84 2.41
N PHE A 648 11.67 23.55 2.48
CA PHE A 648 11.09 22.38 3.11
C PHE A 648 10.37 21.59 2.01
N ASP A 649 11.09 20.72 1.31
CA ASP A 649 10.52 19.86 0.25
C ASP A 649 10.30 18.45 0.81
N SER A 650 9.14 17.88 0.54
CA SER A 650 8.80 16.50 0.95
C SER A 650 8.32 15.65 -0.23
N GLU A 651 8.43 16.15 -1.45
CA GLU A 651 7.94 15.48 -2.66
C GLU A 651 9.10 14.95 -3.51
N LYS A 652 10.17 15.75 -3.64
CA LYS A 652 11.32 15.39 -4.47
C LYS A 652 12.39 14.68 -3.66
N PRO A 653 12.95 13.56 -4.18
CA PRO A 653 14.10 12.89 -3.60
C PRO A 653 15.28 13.84 -3.39
N PHE A 654 16.02 13.64 -2.30
CA PHE A 654 17.17 14.49 -1.94
C PHE A 654 18.27 14.55 -3.02
N ASP A 655 18.44 13.47 -3.81
CA ASP A 655 19.47 13.35 -4.83
C ASP A 655 19.11 14.01 -6.19
N ASP A 656 17.88 14.50 -6.35
CA ASP A 656 17.48 15.36 -7.46
C ASP A 656 18.01 16.80 -7.30
N PHE A 657 18.31 17.22 -6.06
CA PHE A 657 18.76 18.57 -5.80
C PHE A 657 20.25 18.75 -6.13
N PRO A 658 20.63 19.90 -6.72
CA PRO A 658 22.03 20.20 -7.02
C PRO A 658 22.84 20.35 -5.73
N CYS A 659 24.16 20.20 -5.80
CA CYS A 659 25.07 20.26 -4.64
C CYS A 659 25.28 21.67 -4.06
N HIS A 660 24.46 22.65 -4.42
CA HIS A 660 24.60 24.03 -3.97
C HIS A 660 24.20 24.19 -2.50
N ARG A 661 24.88 25.12 -1.80
CA ARG A 661 24.54 25.53 -0.42
C ARG A 661 23.22 26.30 -0.33
N ARG A 662 22.72 26.84 -1.45
CA ARG A 662 21.40 27.47 -1.57
C ARG A 662 20.47 26.48 -2.26
N GLY A 663 19.75 25.70 -1.46
CA GLY A 663 18.79 24.68 -1.89
C GLY A 663 17.93 24.29 -0.68
N PRO A 664 17.05 23.28 -0.81
CA PRO A 664 16.17 22.90 0.29
C PRO A 664 16.96 22.37 1.49
N ILE A 665 16.55 22.78 2.68
CA ILE A 665 17.07 22.32 3.98
C ILE A 665 16.66 20.87 4.22
N VAL A 666 15.44 20.51 3.78
CA VAL A 666 14.91 19.14 3.86
C VAL A 666 14.35 18.70 2.52
N ALA A 667 14.53 17.43 2.20
CA ALA A 667 13.99 16.76 1.01
C ALA A 667 13.45 15.36 1.36
N ALA A 668 12.67 14.76 0.46
CA ALA A 668 12.17 13.40 0.64
C ALA A 668 13.31 12.36 0.62
N SER A 669 13.17 11.35 1.48
CA SER A 669 14.00 10.15 1.51
C SER A 669 13.40 9.05 0.61
N TYR A 670 14.11 7.93 0.49
CA TYR A 670 13.60 6.73 -0.14
C TYR A 670 12.92 5.82 0.89
N PRO A 671 11.77 5.21 0.58
CA PRO A 671 11.13 4.22 1.45
C PRO A 671 12.00 2.98 1.69
N ASP A 672 12.82 2.62 0.70
CA ASP A 672 13.76 1.51 0.78
C ASP A 672 15.09 1.94 1.43
N VAL A 673 15.50 1.20 2.45
CA VAL A 673 16.65 1.49 3.32
C VAL A 673 17.97 1.37 2.55
N GLU A 674 18.10 0.35 1.71
CA GLU A 674 19.31 0.14 0.90
C GLU A 674 19.44 1.24 -0.16
N GLN A 675 18.33 1.60 -0.81
CA GLN A 675 18.28 2.69 -1.77
C GLN A 675 18.66 4.02 -1.12
N LEU A 676 18.15 4.35 0.08
CA LEU A 676 18.55 5.54 0.83
C LEU A 676 20.08 5.59 1.01
N ILE A 677 20.67 4.52 1.53
CA ILE A 677 22.12 4.45 1.80
C ILE A 677 22.92 4.62 0.50
N PHE A 678 22.59 3.83 -0.52
CA PHE A 678 23.29 3.84 -1.80
C PHE A 678 23.22 5.23 -2.46
N ARG A 679 22.01 5.80 -2.54
CA ARG A 679 21.78 7.11 -3.14
C ARG A 679 22.43 8.23 -2.34
N TRP A 680 22.47 8.12 -1.02
CA TRP A 680 23.13 9.10 -0.16
C TRP A 680 24.64 9.15 -0.43
N PHE A 681 25.30 8.00 -0.49
CA PHE A 681 26.74 7.97 -0.80
C PHE A 681 27.04 8.40 -2.24
N ALA A 682 26.20 8.02 -3.21
CA ALA A 682 26.31 8.52 -4.58
C ALA A 682 26.16 10.05 -4.64
N TYR A 683 25.19 10.61 -3.91
CA TYR A 683 24.98 12.05 -3.76
C TYR A 683 26.21 12.74 -3.15
N GLN A 684 26.73 12.21 -2.03
CA GLN A 684 27.92 12.77 -1.37
C GLN A 684 29.14 12.75 -2.28
N ASN A 685 29.40 11.62 -2.96
CA ASN A 685 30.50 11.51 -3.91
C ASN A 685 30.36 12.51 -5.05
N ARG A 686 29.17 12.64 -5.63
CA ARG A 686 28.88 13.64 -6.67
C ARG A 686 29.11 15.07 -6.19
N CYS A 687 28.75 15.37 -4.94
CA CYS A 687 28.93 16.70 -4.37
C CYS A 687 30.37 17.00 -3.92
N ALA A 688 31.16 15.98 -3.58
CA ALA A 688 32.58 16.12 -3.28
C ALA A 688 33.42 16.43 -4.53
N HIS A 689 33.04 15.91 -5.71
CA HIS A 689 33.81 16.05 -6.96
C HIS A 689 33.45 17.30 -7.79
N LYS A 690 32.45 18.08 -7.38
CA LYS A 690 32.16 19.38 -7.99
C LYS A 690 32.81 20.49 -7.16
N PRO A 691 33.95 21.06 -7.57
CA PRO A 691 34.47 22.26 -6.93
C PRO A 691 33.42 23.38 -7.05
N ASN A 692 33.34 24.24 -6.04
CA ASN A 692 32.50 25.45 -6.00
C ASN A 692 32.82 26.39 -7.17
N THR A 693 32.33 26.06 -8.37
CA THR A 693 32.51 26.88 -9.57
C THR A 693 31.22 27.64 -9.87
N PHE A 694 31.41 28.96 -9.93
CA PHE A 694 30.57 30.03 -10.47
C PHE A 694 29.56 30.74 -9.56
N SER A 695 30.07 31.87 -9.06
CA SER A 695 29.63 33.26 -9.28
C SER A 695 28.18 33.62 -8.99
N LEU A 696 28.06 34.65 -8.14
CA LEU A 696 26.97 35.62 -8.16
C LEU A 696 26.58 35.98 -9.61
N SER A 697 25.45 35.48 -10.07
CA SER A 697 24.66 36.13 -11.10
C SER A 697 23.20 36.11 -10.68
N ILE A 698 22.80 37.23 -10.08
CA ILE A 698 21.52 37.92 -10.24
C ILE A 698 20.29 37.01 -10.33
N PHE A 699 19.46 37.00 -9.28
CA PHE A 699 18.02 37.32 -9.34
C PHE A 699 17.54 37.82 -7.98
#